data_AF-A0A1B6LFZ8-F1
#
_entry.id   AF-A0A1B6LFZ8-F1
#
_cell.length_a   1.000
_cell.length_b   1.000
_cell.length_c   1.000
_cell.angle_alpha   90.00
_cell.angle_beta   90.00
_cell.angle_gamma   90.00
#
_symmetry.space_group_name_H-M   'P 1'
#
loop_
_entity.id
_entity.type
_entity.pdbx_description
1 polymer ?
#
loop_
_entity_poly.entity_id
_entity_poly.type
_entity_poly.pdbx_seq_one_letter_code
_entity_poly.pdbx_strand_id
1 'polypeptide(L)'
;IFRVDGTNSTKSVPDGDRRFAVTEIIQDDSNRKTLQPLELSESPIQKNLSDAVMSVRVSASTSTVSTKRELRNFQSPDLLTTDTAISDVSPSRSPVIQKLIGIPRVKPLLPRNDSSVEIRSLEDLLDIYSASRLAVVWNRTRDLHVTPQCYSDMTVFLQALRRGDLWALQMSDASGRYGGSFLWGNTYWVGSATLCMQISRSDNKPSFSLGFYILRTHIMLDKHITPQMRSQLMGICLPLSCNSQDVNLVIGLSAREAKLHSQRSVDVVTVKSPHNEYIMSQDPIFVIIMVSSSIIAMFLIAGTALDIYRQRKIAKRANFTYDNYTFVFSKSAHRSINAVAVPVKMTRENNNGSHPSNESATDGSDPTTESNSVTSDETVIKTGLFSEILLSFSIRRNLKTICDQSVGADTIPTVHGLRAISMAWVILGHTCIVAFKYSDNMSYRGVVEREFLFQTINNGAFSVDTFFFISGLLVSFLYFRTTAKHDVTKITRSKGFLSYVLQFIGMITYRFCRLTSPYLFVLGVVQVSMKWFHYNSVFEPPAADHINCPKYWWRNLLYINTLFPVKDMCMLWSWYLADDTQFFVLGTILLIMAVKNFKAAASLMVMFLVSSWITTMYIAYTNQHMPNLDDPLALFDKIYDKPWTRLGPYLVGMIVGWILFKTDCKIKMHKVVVTLGWTAAVSLLMFLVYGLYEQELHPITAAAYSSFSHTFWALGLAWVVIACSTGYGGFVNNVLSSTILYPFSRVTYCAYLVHPILIRIFAMKMDSPIHLGKDLVIIMFLGVLVVSYTLSLVISLAFEAPAVTLLKIVSFKQKTK
;
A
#
# COMPACT_ATOMS: atom_id res chain seq x y z
N ILE A 1 0.10 6.64 61.42
CA ILE A 1 1.20 7.06 62.31
C ILE A 1 2.30 7.61 61.41
N PHE A 2 2.72 8.84 61.73
CA PHE A 2 3.56 9.80 61.00
C PHE A 2 2.92 10.61 59.85
N ARG A 3 2.93 11.91 60.13
CA ARG A 3 2.43 13.10 59.45
C ARG A 3 3.66 14.01 59.33
N VAL A 4 3.85 14.67 58.19
CA VAL A 4 4.70 15.87 58.12
C VAL A 4 4.00 16.87 57.20
N ASP A 5 3.54 17.96 57.82
CA ASP A 5 3.07 19.20 57.20
C ASP A 5 4.25 20.16 56.98
N GLY A 6 4.14 21.08 56.02
CA GLY A 6 5.04 22.24 55.83
C GLY A 6 4.83 22.92 54.48
N THR A 7 3.82 23.79 54.33
CA THR A 7 3.85 25.28 54.40
C THR A 7 4.52 26.03 53.25
N ASN A 8 3.67 26.76 52.50
CA ASN A 8 3.79 28.13 51.96
C ASN A 8 5.09 28.59 51.25
N SER A 9 4.95 29.10 50.02
CA SER A 9 5.21 30.51 49.69
C SER A 9 4.86 30.84 48.23
N THR A 10 4.43 32.09 48.04
CA THR A 10 3.80 32.79 46.93
C THR A 10 4.78 33.27 45.85
N LYS A 11 4.30 33.41 44.60
CA LYS A 11 4.55 34.57 43.68
C LYS A 11 3.81 34.45 42.31
N SER A 12 2.60 35.00 42.28
CA SER A 12 2.12 36.11 41.44
C SER A 12 2.49 36.26 39.93
N VAL A 13 1.42 36.27 39.08
CA VAL A 13 1.09 37.19 37.93
C VAL A 13 1.58 36.79 36.51
N PRO A 14 0.86 37.08 35.39
CA PRO A 14 -0.58 37.31 35.14
C PRO A 14 -1.21 36.40 34.05
N ASP A 15 -2.54 36.46 34.05
CA ASP A 15 -3.49 36.08 33.01
C ASP A 15 -3.31 36.89 31.70
N GLY A 16 -3.63 36.28 30.54
CA GLY A 16 -3.37 36.88 29.23
C GLY A 16 -3.68 35.98 28.03
N ASP A 17 -4.95 35.60 27.89
CA ASP A 17 -5.73 35.55 26.65
C ASP A 17 -5.09 34.93 25.38
N ARG A 18 -5.43 33.67 25.09
CA ARG A 18 -5.44 33.12 23.71
C ARG A 18 -6.61 32.17 23.52
N ARG A 19 -7.73 32.73 23.03
CA ARG A 19 -8.77 31.98 22.31
C ARG A 19 -8.13 31.16 21.18
N PHE A 20 -8.28 29.85 21.21
CA PHE A 20 -8.18 29.02 20.01
C PHE A 20 -9.37 28.07 19.96
N ALA A 21 -10.18 28.28 18.93
CA ALA A 21 -11.29 27.46 18.55
C ALA A 21 -10.83 26.02 18.33
N VAL A 22 -11.49 25.09 19.03
CA VAL A 22 -11.36 23.65 18.82
C VAL A 22 -12.37 23.28 17.74
N THR A 23 -11.87 22.89 16.56
CA THR A 23 -12.67 22.27 15.51
C THR A 23 -12.22 20.82 15.35
N GLU A 24 -13.20 19.93 15.41
CA GLU A 24 -13.16 18.47 15.54
C GLU A 24 -12.49 17.72 14.38
N ILE A 25 -11.81 16.60 14.68
CA ILE A 25 -11.88 15.34 13.91
C ILE A 25 -11.72 14.14 14.88
N ILE A 26 -12.80 13.35 15.02
CA ILE A 26 -12.89 11.89 15.08
C ILE A 26 -11.71 11.14 15.73
N GLN A 27 -11.83 10.76 17.00
CA GLN A 27 -12.20 9.39 17.45
C GLN A 27 -12.28 9.40 18.98
N ASP A 28 -13.46 9.03 19.47
CA ASP A 28 -13.88 9.01 20.87
C ASP A 28 -13.17 7.86 21.60
N ASP A 29 -12.42 8.18 22.65
CA ASP A 29 -12.24 7.26 23.78
C ASP A 29 -12.05 8.04 25.08
N SER A 30 -13.18 8.43 25.65
CA SER A 30 -13.25 8.98 26.99
C SER A 30 -14.58 8.56 27.62
N ASN A 31 -14.65 7.33 28.15
CA ASN A 31 -15.41 7.03 29.37
C ASN A 31 -15.18 5.58 29.85
N ARG A 32 -14.09 5.35 30.58
CA ARG A 32 -14.02 4.25 31.56
C ARG A 32 -13.89 4.84 32.96
N LYS A 33 -15.01 5.23 33.55
CA LYS A 33 -15.13 5.35 35.01
C LYS A 33 -15.60 4.00 35.55
N THR A 34 -14.68 3.36 36.28
CA THR A 34 -14.89 2.42 37.38
C THR A 34 -16.34 2.01 37.68
N LEU A 35 -16.67 0.75 37.38
CA LEU A 35 -17.72 -0.01 38.06
C LEU A 35 -17.11 -1.34 38.54
N GLN A 36 -17.11 -1.51 39.86
CA GLN A 36 -16.83 -2.77 40.56
C GLN A 36 -17.90 -3.82 40.23
N PRO A 37 -17.58 -5.13 40.35
CA PRO A 37 -18.46 -6.20 39.89
C PRO A 37 -19.68 -6.34 40.82
N LEU A 38 -20.88 -6.35 40.22
CA LEU A 38 -22.12 -6.73 40.89
C LEU A 38 -22.40 -8.20 40.59
N GLU A 39 -22.62 -8.93 41.68
CA GLU A 39 -22.81 -10.37 41.76
C GLU A 39 -24.00 -10.89 40.92
N LEU A 40 -23.83 -12.12 40.44
CA LEU A 40 -24.86 -12.94 39.81
C LEU A 40 -26.11 -13.06 40.70
N SER A 41 -27.27 -12.85 40.08
CA SER A 41 -28.55 -13.37 40.55
C SER A 41 -29.22 -14.09 39.38
N GLU A 42 -29.23 -15.41 39.45
CA GLU A 42 -29.95 -16.29 38.54
C GLU A 42 -31.47 -16.10 38.68
N SER A 43 -32.20 -16.05 37.57
CA SER A 43 -33.64 -16.35 37.57
C SER A 43 -34.07 -16.99 36.23
N PRO A 44 -35.15 -17.80 36.24
CA PRO A 44 -35.16 -19.07 35.51
C PRO A 44 -36.08 -19.04 34.29
N ILE A 45 -35.52 -18.92 33.08
CA ILE A 45 -36.25 -19.24 31.83
C ILE A 45 -35.29 -19.95 30.88
N GLN A 46 -34.81 -21.12 31.29
CA GLN A 46 -34.05 -22.03 30.42
C GLN A 46 -34.46 -23.49 30.68
N LYS A 47 -35.77 -23.71 30.61
CA LYS A 47 -36.39 -25.04 30.60
C LYS A 47 -37.54 -24.99 29.59
N ASN A 48 -37.20 -25.17 28.31
CA ASN A 48 -38.06 -25.58 27.18
C ASN A 48 -37.41 -25.15 25.86
N LEU A 49 -36.28 -25.75 25.49
CA LEU A 49 -35.89 -25.91 24.09
C LEU A 49 -34.81 -26.99 23.94
N SER A 50 -35.05 -28.17 24.52
CA SER A 50 -34.20 -29.36 24.33
C SER A 50 -34.93 -30.52 23.64
N ASP A 51 -36.19 -30.36 23.23
CA ASP A 51 -37.03 -31.47 22.72
C ASP A 51 -37.42 -31.37 21.23
N ALA A 52 -36.63 -30.66 20.41
CA ALA A 52 -36.87 -30.65 18.96
C ALA A 52 -35.59 -30.76 18.12
N VAL A 53 -34.73 -31.72 18.47
CA VAL A 53 -33.74 -32.29 17.55
C VAL A 53 -33.81 -33.81 17.63
N MET A 54 -34.73 -34.41 16.88
CA MET A 54 -34.57 -35.77 16.34
C MET A 54 -35.72 -36.10 15.38
N SER A 55 -35.46 -36.00 14.08
CA SER A 55 -35.87 -36.98 13.04
C SER A 55 -35.99 -36.32 11.66
N VAL A 56 -34.89 -36.29 10.89
CA VAL A 56 -35.00 -36.52 9.44
C VAL A 56 -33.78 -37.33 9.00
N ARG A 57 -34.04 -38.55 8.52
CA ARG A 57 -33.07 -39.49 7.98
C ARG A 57 -32.52 -38.99 6.64
N VAL A 58 -31.23 -39.23 6.47
CA VAL A 58 -30.46 -39.17 5.23
C VAL A 58 -31.00 -40.16 4.21
N SER A 59 -31.08 -39.75 2.94
CA SER A 59 -31.03 -40.64 1.78
C SER A 59 -30.15 -39.97 0.73
N ALA A 60 -28.97 -40.54 0.53
CA ALA A 60 -28.00 -40.13 -0.47
C ALA A 60 -28.32 -40.82 -1.81
N SER A 61 -28.19 -40.08 -2.91
CA SER A 61 -27.86 -40.67 -4.21
C SER A 61 -27.06 -39.68 -5.04
N THR A 62 -25.81 -40.06 -5.27
CA THR A 62 -24.81 -39.56 -6.22
C THR A 62 -25.32 -39.53 -7.66
N SER A 63 -24.91 -38.54 -8.46
CA SER A 63 -24.36 -38.81 -9.80
C SER A 63 -23.57 -37.62 -10.37
N THR A 64 -22.37 -37.96 -10.83
CA THR A 64 -21.39 -37.17 -11.56
C THR A 64 -21.64 -37.22 -13.08
N VAL A 65 -21.48 -36.06 -13.73
CA VAL A 65 -20.95 -35.76 -15.09
C VAL A 65 -20.88 -36.90 -16.13
N SER A 66 -21.47 -36.69 -17.32
CA SER A 66 -20.85 -37.04 -18.62
C SER A 66 -21.52 -36.32 -19.81
N THR A 67 -20.68 -35.85 -20.74
CA THR A 67 -20.98 -35.21 -22.03
C THR A 67 -21.04 -36.23 -23.17
N LYS A 68 -22.03 -36.13 -24.08
CA LYS A 68 -21.86 -36.06 -25.57
C LYS A 68 -23.15 -36.36 -26.37
N ARG A 69 -23.35 -35.52 -27.40
CA ARG A 69 -23.94 -35.73 -28.76
C ARG A 69 -25.32 -36.41 -28.88
N GLU A 70 -26.27 -35.70 -29.50
CA GLU A 70 -26.57 -35.87 -30.94
C GLU A 70 -27.41 -34.70 -31.51
N LEU A 71 -27.19 -34.43 -32.80
CA LEU A 71 -27.83 -33.41 -33.64
C LEU A 71 -29.11 -33.96 -34.28
N ARG A 72 -30.16 -33.14 -34.42
CA ARG A 72 -30.70 -32.66 -35.73
C ARG A 72 -32.08 -31.98 -35.61
N ASN A 73 -32.17 -30.85 -36.31
CA ASN A 73 -33.26 -30.34 -37.14
C ASN A 73 -34.67 -30.19 -36.54
N PHE A 74 -35.23 -28.96 -36.56
CA PHE A 74 -36.09 -28.56 -37.67
C PHE A 74 -36.34 -27.03 -37.65
N GLN A 75 -36.29 -26.45 -38.84
CA GLN A 75 -36.52 -25.04 -39.17
C GLN A 75 -37.95 -24.91 -39.77
N SER A 76 -38.52 -23.72 -39.65
CA SER A 76 -39.83 -23.16 -40.09
C SER A 76 -40.27 -23.52 -41.54
N PRO A 77 -41.55 -23.28 -41.97
CA PRO A 77 -42.05 -21.92 -42.24
C PRO A 77 -43.59 -21.65 -42.21
N ASP A 78 -43.89 -20.34 -42.31
CA ASP A 78 -45.07 -19.52 -42.67
C ASP A 78 -46.29 -20.13 -43.40
N LEU A 79 -47.52 -19.57 -43.21
CA LEU A 79 -48.23 -18.69 -44.17
C LEU A 79 -49.65 -18.22 -43.73
N LEU A 80 -50.03 -17.06 -44.29
CA LEU A 80 -51.21 -16.17 -44.21
C LEU A 80 -52.57 -16.71 -44.72
N THR A 81 -53.69 -16.05 -44.30
CA THR A 81 -54.78 -15.37 -45.11
C THR A 81 -56.10 -15.22 -44.29
N THR A 82 -56.53 -14.01 -43.86
CA THR A 82 -57.59 -13.09 -44.42
C THR A 82 -59.05 -13.63 -44.33
N ASP A 83 -60.14 -12.91 -43.98
CA ASP A 83 -60.54 -11.49 -44.20
C ASP A 83 -61.86 -11.06 -43.49
N THR A 84 -62.07 -9.73 -43.37
CA THR A 84 -63.34 -8.89 -43.33
C THR A 84 -64.31 -8.90 -42.11
N ALA A 85 -65.15 -7.89 -41.78
CA ALA A 85 -65.13 -6.41 -41.75
C ALA A 85 -66.48 -5.86 -41.13
N ILE A 86 -66.41 -4.82 -40.26
CA ILE A 86 -67.35 -3.68 -39.99
C ILE A 86 -68.79 -3.91 -39.42
N SER A 87 -69.11 -3.26 -38.28
CA SER A 87 -70.17 -2.21 -38.15
C SER A 87 -70.29 -1.58 -36.75
N ASP A 88 -70.51 -0.25 -36.74
CA ASP A 88 -70.74 0.69 -35.63
C ASP A 88 -71.92 0.37 -34.67
N VAL A 89 -71.93 1.01 -33.48
CA VAL A 89 -73.00 1.89 -32.96
C VAL A 89 -72.83 2.15 -31.43
N SER A 90 -73.00 3.41 -31.03
CA SER A 90 -72.97 3.95 -29.66
C SER A 90 -74.03 3.35 -28.71
N PRO A 91 -73.92 3.60 -27.39
CA PRO A 91 -75.14 4.08 -26.72
C PRO A 91 -74.95 5.17 -25.65
N SER A 92 -76.03 5.94 -25.53
CA SER A 92 -76.32 7.01 -24.59
C SER A 92 -77.00 6.51 -23.31
N ARG A 93 -76.68 7.19 -22.19
CA ARG A 93 -77.47 7.52 -20.98
C ARG A 93 -78.56 6.57 -20.42
N SER A 94 -78.28 6.11 -19.18
CA SER A 94 -79.10 6.25 -17.93
C SER A 94 -80.21 5.21 -17.65
N PRO A 95 -80.71 5.06 -16.40
CA PRO A 95 -80.06 4.73 -15.11
C PRO A 95 -80.77 3.53 -14.41
N VAL A 96 -80.33 3.17 -13.19
CA VAL A 96 -81.01 2.29 -12.22
C VAL A 96 -80.88 0.78 -12.46
N ILE A 97 -79.96 0.15 -11.72
CA ILE A 97 -80.29 -0.80 -10.64
C ILE A 97 -79.05 -0.85 -9.73
N GLN A 98 -79.19 -0.14 -8.61
CA GLN A 98 -78.23 -0.03 -7.53
C GLN A 98 -78.81 -0.87 -6.38
N LYS A 99 -78.47 -2.16 -6.30
CA LYS A 99 -78.71 -3.00 -5.12
C LYS A 99 -77.98 -4.33 -5.25
N LEU A 100 -76.72 -4.37 -4.78
CA LEU A 100 -76.03 -5.55 -4.19
C LEU A 100 -74.53 -5.25 -4.03
N ILE A 101 -74.18 -4.29 -3.17
CA ILE A 101 -72.85 -4.25 -2.54
C ILE A 101 -73.07 -3.90 -1.08
N GLY A 102 -72.93 -4.89 -0.20
CA GLY A 102 -72.85 -4.68 1.24
C GLY A 102 -71.47 -4.12 1.58
N ILE A 103 -71.38 -2.80 1.70
CA ILE A 103 -70.20 -2.11 2.25
C ILE A 103 -70.46 -1.92 3.76
N PRO A 104 -69.66 -2.48 4.69
CA PRO A 104 -69.80 -2.15 6.09
C PRO A 104 -69.31 -0.72 6.36
N ARG A 105 -70.18 0.09 6.98
CA ARG A 105 -69.86 1.44 7.46
C ARG A 105 -68.76 1.38 8.52
N VAL A 106 -67.59 1.91 8.21
CA VAL A 106 -66.53 2.21 9.19
C VAL A 106 -67.02 3.36 10.07
N LYS A 107 -67.17 3.11 11.38
CA LYS A 107 -67.40 4.14 12.39
C LYS A 107 -66.16 5.06 12.48
N PRO A 108 -66.30 6.38 12.64
CA PRO A 108 -65.16 7.24 12.88
C PRO A 108 -64.60 6.92 14.28
N LEU A 109 -63.36 6.42 14.31
CA LEU A 109 -62.59 6.25 15.55
C LEU A 109 -62.25 7.64 16.09
N LEU A 110 -62.74 7.94 17.29
CA LEU A 110 -62.28 9.05 18.13
C LEU A 110 -60.75 8.96 18.32
N PRO A 111 -60.03 10.09 18.45
CA PRO A 111 -58.60 10.06 18.67
C PRO A 111 -58.33 9.49 20.06
N ARG A 112 -57.78 8.27 20.09
CA ARG A 112 -57.25 7.68 21.31
C ARG A 112 -55.92 8.38 21.58
N ASN A 113 -55.89 9.14 22.67
CA ASN A 113 -54.70 9.76 23.20
C ASN A 113 -53.83 8.64 23.78
N ASP A 114 -53.02 8.00 22.93
CA ASP A 114 -52.04 7.01 23.34
C ASP A 114 -50.68 7.52 22.90
N SER A 115 -49.87 7.91 23.88
CA SER A 115 -48.46 8.28 23.74
C SER A 115 -47.61 7.02 23.49
N SER A 116 -48.01 6.21 22.52
CA SER A 116 -47.19 5.13 21.98
C SER A 116 -46.43 5.68 20.79
N VAL A 117 -45.11 5.76 20.93
CA VAL A 117 -44.19 6.11 19.85
C VAL A 117 -44.43 5.13 18.68
N GLU A 118 -45.12 5.59 17.63
CA GLU A 118 -45.30 4.81 16.41
C GLU A 118 -43.91 4.60 15.80
N ILE A 119 -43.36 3.39 15.92
CA ILE A 119 -42.04 3.06 15.37
C ILE A 119 -42.18 3.10 13.85
N ARG A 120 -41.66 4.17 13.25
CA ARG A 120 -41.54 4.30 11.79
C ARG A 120 -40.55 3.27 11.27
N SER A 121 -40.70 2.88 10.01
CA SER A 121 -39.77 1.95 9.38
C SER A 121 -38.34 2.52 9.45
N LEU A 122 -37.33 1.65 9.56
CA LEU A 122 -35.93 2.09 9.57
C LEU A 122 -35.58 2.86 8.29
N GLU A 123 -36.24 2.54 7.18
CA GLU A 123 -36.11 3.26 5.91
C GLU A 123 -36.59 4.71 6.03
N ASP A 124 -37.76 4.96 6.59
CA ASP A 124 -38.28 6.33 6.83
C ASP A 124 -37.36 7.11 7.77
N LEU A 125 -36.81 6.43 8.78
CA LEU A 125 -35.84 7.00 9.71
C LEU A 125 -34.52 7.33 9.03
N LEU A 126 -34.10 6.62 7.99
CA LEU A 126 -32.81 6.83 7.33
C LEU A 126 -32.91 7.62 6.00
N ASP A 127 -34.13 7.87 5.53
CA ASP A 127 -34.36 8.73 4.36
C ASP A 127 -34.01 10.19 4.70
N ILE A 128 -32.80 10.62 4.33
CA ILE A 128 -32.30 11.99 4.55
C ILE A 128 -32.76 12.94 3.44
N TYR A 129 -32.66 12.48 2.20
CA TYR A 129 -32.94 13.27 1.03
C TYR A 129 -34.00 12.60 0.17
N SER A 130 -35.12 13.30 0.02
CA SER A 130 -36.25 12.83 -0.77
C SER A 130 -36.79 13.97 -1.62
N ALA A 131 -36.49 13.90 -2.92
CA ALA A 131 -36.96 14.89 -3.89
C ALA A 131 -38.50 14.93 -3.95
N SER A 132 -39.18 13.79 -3.74
CA SER A 132 -40.64 13.73 -3.69
C SER A 132 -41.20 14.47 -2.47
N ARG A 133 -40.62 14.30 -1.28
CA ARG A 133 -41.01 15.07 -0.08
C ARG A 133 -40.74 16.56 -0.28
N LEU A 134 -39.57 16.91 -0.80
CA LEU A 134 -39.23 18.29 -1.14
C LEU A 134 -40.27 18.90 -2.09
N ALA A 135 -40.68 18.19 -3.14
CA ALA A 135 -41.65 18.70 -4.11
C ALA A 135 -43.03 19.05 -3.50
N VAL A 136 -43.40 18.44 -2.37
CA VAL A 136 -44.65 18.74 -1.65
C VAL A 136 -44.52 20.01 -0.80
N VAL A 137 -43.38 20.21 -0.15
CA VAL A 137 -43.18 21.32 0.81
C VAL A 137 -42.54 22.57 0.18
N TRP A 138 -41.88 22.44 -0.97
CA TRP A 138 -41.07 23.49 -1.60
C TRP A 138 -41.79 24.82 -1.80
N ASN A 139 -43.04 24.79 -2.25
CA ASN A 139 -43.83 26.01 -2.48
C ASN A 139 -44.24 26.73 -1.18
N ARG A 140 -44.18 26.04 -0.03
CA ARG A 140 -44.53 26.58 1.29
C ARG A 140 -43.32 27.23 1.98
N THR A 141 -42.13 27.10 1.42
CA THR A 141 -40.86 27.57 2.01
C THR A 141 -40.28 28.73 1.21
N ARG A 142 -41.06 29.80 1.02
CA ARG A 142 -40.56 31.05 0.41
C ARG A 142 -39.51 31.76 1.29
N ASP A 143 -39.45 31.40 2.57
CA ASP A 143 -38.49 31.96 3.54
C ASP A 143 -37.15 31.19 3.60
N LEU A 144 -36.96 30.17 2.76
CA LEU A 144 -35.69 29.46 2.66
C LEU A 144 -34.69 30.37 1.92
N HIS A 145 -33.65 30.83 2.61
CA HIS A 145 -32.66 31.80 2.12
C HIS A 145 -31.66 31.15 1.14
N VAL A 146 -32.16 30.55 0.07
CA VAL A 146 -31.38 29.96 -1.03
C VAL A 146 -31.15 31.01 -2.12
N THR A 147 -30.06 30.90 -2.87
CA THR A 147 -29.80 31.81 -4.00
C THR A 147 -30.96 31.82 -5.02
N PRO A 148 -31.32 32.98 -5.62
CA PRO A 148 -32.48 33.08 -6.51
C PRO A 148 -32.44 32.12 -7.71
N GLN A 149 -31.25 31.91 -8.28
CA GLN A 149 -31.07 31.00 -9.42
C GLN A 149 -31.26 29.54 -9.00
N CYS A 150 -30.66 29.11 -7.89
CA CYS A 150 -30.89 27.77 -7.34
C CYS A 150 -32.36 27.55 -7.00
N TYR A 151 -33.05 28.54 -6.42
CA TYR A 151 -34.48 28.44 -6.12
C TYR A 151 -35.31 28.23 -7.39
N SER A 152 -35.02 28.99 -8.46
CA SER A 152 -35.70 28.84 -9.75
C SER A 152 -35.48 27.45 -10.35
N ASP A 153 -34.23 27.01 -10.46
CA ASP A 153 -33.88 25.73 -11.10
C ASP A 153 -34.39 24.53 -10.29
N MET A 154 -34.35 24.61 -8.96
CA MET A 154 -34.99 23.63 -8.08
C MET A 154 -36.51 23.61 -8.24
N THR A 155 -37.15 24.75 -8.45
CA THR A 155 -38.60 24.82 -8.69
C THR A 155 -38.97 24.11 -9.98
N VAL A 156 -38.19 24.30 -11.05
CA VAL A 156 -38.37 23.59 -12.33
C VAL A 156 -38.19 22.08 -12.14
N PHE A 157 -37.12 21.66 -11.46
CA PHE A 157 -36.87 20.25 -11.14
C PHE A 157 -38.03 19.60 -10.39
N LEU A 158 -38.46 20.19 -9.29
CA LEU A 158 -39.50 19.61 -8.43
C LEU A 158 -40.89 19.64 -9.08
N GLN A 159 -41.18 20.63 -9.94
CA GLN A 159 -42.40 20.65 -10.75
C GLN A 159 -42.39 19.54 -11.81
N ALA A 160 -41.28 19.39 -12.53
CA ALA A 160 -41.10 18.32 -13.51
C ALA A 160 -41.21 16.93 -12.88
N LEU A 161 -40.65 16.75 -11.67
CA LEU A 161 -40.77 15.52 -10.89
C LEU A 161 -42.24 15.21 -10.55
N ARG A 162 -43.04 16.21 -10.16
CA ARG A 162 -44.48 16.02 -9.91
C ARG A 162 -45.29 15.68 -11.16
N ARG A 163 -44.85 16.13 -12.33
CA ARG A 163 -45.46 15.74 -13.61
C ARG A 163 -45.06 14.34 -14.07
N GLY A 164 -44.02 13.75 -13.46
CA GLY A 164 -43.45 12.47 -13.87
C GLY A 164 -42.53 12.58 -15.08
N ASP A 165 -41.93 13.75 -15.31
CA ASP A 165 -41.01 13.94 -16.43
C ASP A 165 -39.77 13.03 -16.27
N LEU A 166 -39.40 12.30 -17.33
CA LEU A 166 -38.35 11.26 -17.29
C LEU A 166 -37.02 11.80 -16.78
N TRP A 167 -36.58 12.97 -17.26
CA TRP A 167 -35.29 13.55 -16.86
C TRP A 167 -35.26 13.93 -15.37
N ALA A 168 -36.40 14.33 -14.81
CA ALA A 168 -36.52 14.66 -13.39
C ALA A 168 -36.53 13.38 -12.53
N LEU A 169 -37.20 12.32 -13.00
CA LEU A 169 -37.13 11.01 -12.36
C LEU A 169 -35.70 10.47 -12.38
N GLN A 170 -35.00 10.55 -13.52
CA GLN A 170 -33.59 10.15 -13.65
C GLN A 170 -32.68 10.97 -12.74
N MET A 171 -32.91 12.28 -12.62
CA MET A 171 -32.15 13.15 -11.71
C MET A 171 -32.37 12.78 -10.23
N SER A 172 -33.61 12.44 -9.87
CA SER A 172 -33.95 11.93 -8.52
C SER A 172 -33.42 10.52 -8.26
N ASP A 173 -33.22 9.70 -9.28
CA ASP A 173 -32.67 8.34 -9.22
C ASP A 173 -31.14 8.35 -9.15
N ALA A 174 -30.49 9.32 -9.80
CA ALA A 174 -29.05 9.53 -9.71
C ALA A 174 -28.58 9.89 -8.29
N SER A 175 -29.47 10.44 -7.45
CA SER A 175 -29.18 10.75 -6.06
C SER A 175 -29.22 9.50 -5.19
N GLY A 176 -28.25 9.37 -4.29
CA GLY A 176 -28.16 8.27 -3.35
C GLY A 176 -29.32 8.24 -2.36
N ARG A 177 -29.58 7.06 -1.80
CA ARG A 177 -30.63 6.79 -0.82
C ARG A 177 -30.14 5.74 0.16
N TYR A 178 -30.94 5.47 1.18
CA TYR A 178 -30.73 4.34 2.07
C TYR A 178 -30.50 3.04 1.26
N GLY A 179 -29.26 2.59 1.25
CA GLY A 179 -28.89 1.22 0.90
C GLY A 179 -28.91 0.42 2.19
N GLY A 180 -29.54 -0.77 2.18
CA GLY A 180 -29.63 -1.66 3.34
C GLY A 180 -28.29 -1.92 4.04
N SER A 181 -28.32 -2.66 5.14
CA SER A 181 -27.12 -2.97 5.93
C SER A 181 -26.54 -1.78 6.71
N PHE A 182 -27.34 -0.74 6.99
CA PHE A 182 -26.92 0.37 7.87
C PHE A 182 -26.40 -0.11 9.23
N LEU A 183 -27.12 -1.03 9.88
CA LEU A 183 -26.69 -1.62 11.15
C LEU A 183 -25.47 -2.57 10.98
N TRP A 184 -25.23 -3.06 9.77
CA TRP A 184 -24.12 -3.92 9.38
C TRP A 184 -22.95 -3.15 8.72
N GLY A 185 -22.84 -1.85 9.02
CA GLY A 185 -21.67 -1.05 8.69
C GLY A 185 -21.70 -0.37 7.32
N ASN A 186 -22.84 -0.35 6.62
CA ASN A 186 -22.98 0.43 5.39
C ASN A 186 -22.99 1.93 5.70
N THR A 187 -21.93 2.62 5.30
CA THR A 187 -21.78 4.08 5.44
C THR A 187 -21.79 4.82 4.10
N TYR A 188 -22.15 4.14 3.00
CA TYR A 188 -22.05 4.69 1.64
C TYR A 188 -23.40 4.67 0.89
N TRP A 189 -24.02 5.83 0.77
CA TRP A 189 -25.25 6.09 0.00
C TRP A 189 -24.94 7.04 -1.16
N VAL A 190 -23.94 6.68 -1.95
CA VAL A 190 -23.30 7.61 -2.89
C VAL A 190 -24.14 7.94 -4.12
N GLY A 191 -25.13 7.13 -4.52
CA GLY A 191 -25.87 7.36 -5.77
C GLY A 191 -25.00 7.13 -7.01
N SER A 192 -25.38 7.71 -8.15
CA SER A 192 -24.64 7.59 -9.42
C SER A 192 -24.23 8.96 -9.98
N ALA A 193 -22.97 9.32 -9.75
CA ALA A 193 -22.37 10.53 -10.32
C ALA A 193 -22.39 10.50 -11.86
N THR A 194 -22.11 9.33 -12.44
CA THR A 194 -22.13 9.10 -13.88
C THR A 194 -23.51 9.36 -14.48
N LEU A 195 -24.57 8.84 -13.84
CA LEU A 195 -25.94 9.07 -14.30
C LEU A 195 -26.29 10.57 -14.27
N CYS A 196 -25.95 11.26 -13.17
CA CYS A 196 -26.19 12.71 -13.04
C CYS A 196 -25.54 13.50 -14.20
N MET A 197 -24.31 13.15 -14.57
CA MET A 197 -23.60 13.80 -15.69
C MET A 197 -24.21 13.47 -17.06
N GLN A 198 -24.68 12.22 -17.27
CA GLN A 198 -25.24 11.79 -18.56
C GLN A 198 -26.59 12.43 -18.87
N ILE A 199 -27.42 12.75 -17.86
CA ILE A 199 -28.71 13.42 -18.05
C ILE A 199 -28.53 14.77 -18.75
N SER A 200 -27.45 15.51 -18.44
CA SER A 200 -27.14 16.80 -19.09
C SER A 200 -26.79 16.67 -20.59
N ARG A 201 -26.47 15.46 -21.07
CA ARG A 201 -26.11 15.15 -22.46
C ARG A 201 -27.25 14.52 -23.26
N SER A 202 -28.37 14.19 -22.62
CA SER A 202 -29.55 13.58 -23.26
C SER A 202 -30.33 14.60 -24.10
N ASP A 203 -31.11 14.12 -25.07
CA ASP A 203 -32.04 14.95 -25.85
C ASP A 203 -33.15 15.53 -24.96
N ASN A 204 -33.63 14.73 -23.99
CA ASN A 204 -34.58 15.14 -22.96
C ASN A 204 -33.82 15.66 -21.73
N LYS A 205 -33.10 16.77 -21.84
CA LYS A 205 -32.34 17.38 -20.75
C LYS A 205 -33.08 18.52 -20.04
N PRO A 206 -32.75 18.82 -18.77
CA PRO A 206 -33.21 20.02 -18.09
C PRO A 206 -32.71 21.30 -18.79
N SER A 207 -33.38 22.43 -18.50
CA SER A 207 -32.99 23.76 -18.99
C SER A 207 -31.76 24.35 -18.28
N PHE A 208 -31.25 23.67 -17.26
CA PHE A 208 -30.11 24.06 -16.43
C PHE A 208 -29.08 22.92 -16.36
N SER A 209 -27.84 23.26 -16.05
CA SER A 209 -26.77 22.26 -15.86
C SER A 209 -26.92 21.53 -14.54
N LEU A 210 -26.53 20.25 -14.49
CA LEU A 210 -26.55 19.44 -13.27
C LEU A 210 -25.17 19.40 -12.60
N GLY A 211 -25.18 19.30 -11.27
CA GLY A 211 -24.00 19.11 -10.43
C GLY A 211 -24.19 17.93 -9.47
N PHE A 212 -23.14 17.15 -9.27
CA PHE A 212 -23.15 16.06 -8.29
C PHE A 212 -22.42 16.49 -7.02
N TYR A 213 -23.14 16.47 -5.89
CA TYR A 213 -22.66 16.94 -4.60
C TYR A 213 -22.46 15.75 -3.68
N ILE A 214 -21.36 15.71 -2.95
CA ILE A 214 -21.12 14.69 -1.92
C ILE A 214 -21.27 15.32 -0.55
N LEU A 215 -22.06 14.70 0.32
CA LEU A 215 -22.34 15.15 1.66
C LEU A 215 -21.85 14.12 2.66
N ARG A 216 -21.25 14.60 3.74
CA ARG A 216 -21.08 13.82 4.96
C ARG A 216 -22.12 14.26 5.98
N THR A 217 -22.94 13.32 6.41
CA THR A 217 -23.99 13.56 7.41
C THR A 217 -23.78 12.68 8.62
N HIS A 218 -23.94 13.24 9.81
CA HIS A 218 -24.01 12.48 11.05
C HIS A 218 -25.47 12.22 11.39
N ILE A 219 -25.78 10.95 11.65
CA ILE A 219 -27.12 10.49 12.01
C ILE A 219 -27.05 9.98 13.44
N MET A 220 -27.86 10.55 14.31
CA MET A 220 -28.17 9.96 15.61
C MET A 220 -29.63 9.55 15.62
N LEU A 221 -29.88 8.27 15.89
CA LEU A 221 -31.21 7.74 16.12
C LEU A 221 -31.50 7.71 17.61
N ASP A 222 -32.74 7.44 17.96
CA ASP A 222 -33.14 7.16 19.34
C ASP A 222 -32.18 6.12 19.97
N LYS A 223 -31.81 6.36 21.23
CA LYS A 223 -30.93 5.51 22.03
C LYS A 223 -31.45 4.08 22.12
N HIS A 224 -32.77 3.88 22.00
CA HIS A 224 -33.39 2.55 21.95
C HIS A 224 -33.06 1.77 20.67
N ILE A 225 -32.73 2.44 19.56
CA ILE A 225 -32.37 1.82 18.28
C ILE A 225 -30.86 1.61 18.17
N THR A 226 -30.09 2.69 18.35
CA THR A 226 -28.63 2.62 18.37
C THR A 226 -28.08 3.76 19.24
N PRO A 227 -27.23 3.44 20.23
CA PRO A 227 -26.63 4.48 21.08
C PRO A 227 -25.52 5.26 20.37
N GLN A 228 -25.05 4.80 19.20
CA GLN A 228 -23.92 5.38 18.48
C GLN A 228 -24.35 6.32 17.36
N MET A 229 -23.70 7.49 17.30
CA MET A 229 -23.72 8.36 16.13
C MET A 229 -23.02 7.68 14.96
N ARG A 230 -23.62 7.72 13.77
CA ARG A 230 -23.03 7.14 12.55
C ARG A 230 -22.81 8.22 11.51
N SER A 231 -21.65 8.17 10.85
CA SER A 231 -21.30 9.06 9.74
C SER A 231 -21.65 8.38 8.42
N GLN A 232 -22.36 9.10 7.56
CA GLN A 232 -22.87 8.60 6.30
C GLN A 232 -22.36 9.49 5.16
N LEU A 233 -21.82 8.87 4.12
CA LEU A 233 -21.45 9.55 2.88
C LEU A 233 -22.58 9.41 1.87
N MET A 234 -23.10 10.52 1.37
CA MET A 234 -24.24 10.57 0.47
C MET A 234 -23.91 11.39 -0.77
N GLY A 235 -24.26 10.92 -1.96
CA GLY A 235 -24.13 11.72 -3.20
C GLY A 235 -25.50 12.13 -3.73
N ILE A 236 -25.64 13.38 -4.17
CA ILE A 236 -26.92 13.97 -4.56
C ILE A 236 -26.75 14.75 -5.86
N CYS A 237 -27.64 14.52 -6.81
CA CYS A 237 -27.70 15.24 -8.09
C CYS A 237 -28.66 16.43 -7.98
N LEU A 238 -28.13 17.64 -8.05
CA LEU A 238 -28.89 18.90 -7.93
C LEU A 238 -28.54 19.85 -9.09
N PRO A 239 -29.30 20.93 -9.31
CA PRO A 239 -28.91 21.96 -10.27
C PRO A 239 -27.55 22.57 -9.91
N LEU A 240 -26.68 22.74 -10.91
CA LEU A 240 -25.36 23.34 -10.75
C LEU A 240 -25.44 24.79 -10.28
N SER A 241 -26.57 25.47 -10.43
CA SER A 241 -26.81 26.80 -9.87
C SER A 241 -26.72 26.86 -8.34
N CYS A 242 -26.82 25.72 -7.65
CA CYS A 242 -26.82 25.65 -6.18
C CYS A 242 -25.39 25.61 -5.62
N ASN A 243 -25.07 26.52 -4.71
CA ASN A 243 -23.78 26.49 -4.01
C ASN A 243 -23.82 25.52 -2.81
N SER A 244 -22.69 25.33 -2.10
CA SER A 244 -22.62 24.42 -0.96
C SER A 244 -23.53 24.80 0.21
N GLN A 245 -23.78 26.11 0.42
CA GLN A 245 -24.70 26.60 1.46
C GLN A 245 -26.16 26.32 1.08
N ASP A 246 -26.52 26.55 -0.18
CA ASP A 246 -27.84 26.25 -0.73
C ASP A 246 -28.17 24.76 -0.55
N VAL A 247 -27.22 23.88 -0.90
CA VAL A 247 -27.38 22.43 -0.72
C VAL A 247 -27.59 22.08 0.75
N ASN A 248 -26.82 22.66 1.67
CA ASN A 248 -27.00 22.42 3.10
C ASN A 248 -28.42 22.82 3.56
N LEU A 249 -28.95 23.95 3.11
CA LEU A 249 -30.32 24.38 3.40
C LEU A 249 -31.38 23.45 2.81
N VAL A 250 -31.21 23.01 1.56
CA VAL A 250 -32.12 22.08 0.87
C VAL A 250 -32.16 20.72 1.57
N ILE A 251 -31.01 20.19 1.96
CA ILE A 251 -30.93 18.91 2.70
C ILE A 251 -31.48 19.06 4.11
N GLY A 252 -31.17 20.17 4.79
CA GLY A 252 -31.77 20.49 6.08
C GLY A 252 -33.29 20.54 6.01
N LEU A 253 -33.87 21.11 4.95
CA LEU A 253 -35.32 21.10 4.74
C LEU A 253 -35.86 19.69 4.45
N SER A 254 -35.17 18.90 3.62
CA SER A 254 -35.58 17.52 3.32
C SER A 254 -35.54 16.60 4.54
N ALA A 255 -34.54 16.78 5.42
CA ALA A 255 -34.36 15.97 6.61
C ALA A 255 -35.32 16.35 7.76
N ARG A 256 -35.83 17.60 7.76
CA ARG A 256 -36.76 18.12 8.77
C ARG A 256 -38.19 17.68 8.49
N GLU A 257 -38.52 16.47 8.92
CA GLU A 257 -39.91 16.06 9.04
C GLU A 257 -40.39 16.23 10.49
N ALA A 258 -41.39 17.09 10.71
CA ALA A 258 -41.92 17.45 12.04
C ALA A 258 -42.22 16.23 12.94
N LYS A 259 -42.61 15.10 12.33
CA LYS A 259 -42.95 13.85 13.04
C LYS A 259 -41.72 12.98 13.41
N LEU A 260 -40.55 13.21 12.80
CA LEU A 260 -39.32 12.43 13.01
C LEU A 260 -38.33 13.12 13.96
N HIS A 261 -38.53 14.40 14.28
CA HIS A 261 -37.63 15.19 15.13
C HIS A 261 -37.40 14.63 16.54
N SER A 262 -38.33 13.84 17.07
CA SER A 262 -38.18 13.18 18.37
C SER A 262 -37.36 11.89 18.32
N GLN A 263 -37.20 11.28 17.14
CA GLN A 263 -36.58 9.95 16.94
C GLN A 263 -35.23 9.99 16.22
N ARG A 264 -34.88 11.13 15.60
CA ARG A 264 -33.66 11.29 14.81
C ARG A 264 -33.15 12.73 14.79
N SER A 265 -31.82 12.89 14.86
CA SER A 265 -31.11 14.11 14.47
C SER A 265 -30.18 13.86 13.29
N VAL A 266 -30.03 14.89 12.44
CA VAL A 266 -29.17 14.86 11.25
C VAL A 266 -28.39 16.14 11.18
N ASP A 267 -27.08 16.01 11.17
CA ASP A 267 -26.17 17.14 11.02
C ASP A 267 -25.36 16.96 9.75
N VAL A 268 -25.44 17.95 8.85
CA VAL A 268 -24.61 18.00 7.64
C VAL A 268 -23.26 18.59 8.03
N VAL A 269 -22.22 17.78 7.96
CA VAL A 269 -20.86 18.15 8.40
C VAL A 269 -20.10 18.84 7.29
N THR A 270 -20.08 18.22 6.10
CA THR A 270 -19.38 18.74 4.93
C THR A 270 -20.22 18.57 3.67
N VAL A 271 -20.11 19.55 2.77
CA VAL A 271 -20.70 19.51 1.41
C VAL A 271 -19.58 19.76 0.42
N LYS A 272 -19.24 18.73 -0.34
CA LYS A 272 -18.31 18.79 -1.46
C LYS A 272 -19.08 19.18 -2.72
N SER A 273 -18.69 20.31 -3.28
CA SER A 273 -19.36 20.93 -4.43
C SER A 273 -18.55 20.73 -5.72
N PRO A 274 -19.20 20.47 -6.86
CA PRO A 274 -18.53 20.38 -8.17
C PRO A 274 -17.98 21.74 -8.65
N HIS A 275 -18.30 22.83 -7.98
CA HIS A 275 -17.73 24.16 -8.30
C HIS A 275 -16.24 24.27 -7.96
N ASN A 276 -15.75 23.44 -7.04
CA ASN A 276 -14.39 23.47 -6.54
C ASN A 276 -13.54 22.34 -7.15
N GLU A 277 -13.72 22.05 -8.44
CA GLU A 277 -12.95 21.01 -9.13
C GLU A 277 -11.47 21.35 -9.21
N TYR A 278 -10.64 20.34 -8.99
CA TYR A 278 -9.18 20.49 -9.08
C TYR A 278 -8.69 20.04 -10.46
N ILE A 279 -8.10 20.99 -11.20
CA ILE A 279 -7.50 20.74 -12.50
C ILE A 279 -6.00 20.49 -12.33
N MET A 280 -5.55 19.26 -12.63
CA MET A 280 -4.14 18.87 -12.44
C MET A 280 -3.16 19.75 -13.23
N SER A 281 -3.51 20.14 -14.47
CA SER A 281 -2.62 20.90 -15.35
C SER A 281 -2.27 22.31 -14.84
N GLN A 282 -3.07 22.85 -13.92
CA GLN A 282 -2.82 24.15 -13.30
C GLN A 282 -1.93 24.06 -12.04
N ASP A 283 -1.70 22.86 -11.51
CA ASP A 283 -0.85 22.69 -10.32
C ASP A 283 0.65 22.73 -10.71
N PRO A 284 1.45 23.61 -10.09
CA PRO A 284 2.87 23.73 -10.41
C PRO A 284 3.65 22.43 -10.18
N ILE A 285 3.25 21.62 -9.19
CA ILE A 285 3.91 20.33 -8.91
C ILE A 285 3.64 19.34 -10.05
N PHE A 286 2.45 19.34 -10.63
CA PHE A 286 2.14 18.51 -11.78
C PHE A 286 3.00 18.91 -12.99
N VAL A 287 3.17 20.20 -13.24
CA VAL A 287 4.04 20.70 -14.32
C VAL A 287 5.50 20.26 -14.09
N ILE A 288 6.01 20.37 -12.86
CA ILE A 288 7.37 19.92 -12.51
C ILE A 288 7.54 18.41 -12.76
N ILE A 289 6.55 17.59 -12.38
CA ILE A 289 6.58 16.14 -12.62
C ILE A 289 6.57 15.83 -14.11
N MET A 290 5.74 16.51 -14.91
CA MET A 290 5.66 16.29 -16.35
C MET A 290 6.95 16.72 -17.07
N VAL A 291 7.53 17.87 -16.70
CA VAL A 291 8.81 18.34 -17.25
C VAL A 291 9.95 17.41 -16.87
N SER A 292 10.06 17.03 -15.59
CA SER A 292 11.10 16.09 -15.14
C SER A 292 10.97 14.71 -15.79
N SER A 293 9.74 14.18 -15.92
CA SER A 293 9.48 12.92 -16.63
C SER A 293 9.87 13.00 -18.10
N SER A 294 9.59 14.13 -18.76
CA SER A 294 9.96 14.35 -20.16
C SER A 294 11.48 14.41 -20.35
N ILE A 295 12.20 15.10 -19.45
CA ILE A 295 13.67 15.15 -19.47
C ILE A 295 14.27 13.76 -19.26
N ILE A 296 13.78 13.00 -18.29
CA ILE A 296 14.24 11.63 -18.04
C ILE A 296 13.94 10.74 -19.24
N ALA A 297 12.75 10.82 -19.83
CA ALA A 297 12.41 10.08 -21.05
C ALA A 297 13.38 10.38 -22.20
N MET A 298 13.74 11.65 -22.40
CA MET A 298 14.75 12.05 -23.39
C MET A 298 16.13 11.43 -23.10
N PHE A 299 16.58 11.42 -21.84
CA PHE A 299 17.83 10.76 -21.45
C PHE A 299 17.78 9.24 -21.66
N LEU A 300 16.64 8.60 -21.36
CA LEU A 300 16.45 7.17 -21.57
C LEU A 300 16.51 6.81 -23.07
N ILE A 301 15.86 7.59 -23.92
CA ILE A 301 15.88 7.40 -25.38
C ILE A 301 17.31 7.62 -25.92
N ALA A 302 17.94 8.74 -25.56
CA ALA A 302 19.29 9.07 -26.03
C ALA A 302 20.33 8.05 -25.54
N GLY A 303 20.27 7.64 -24.27
CA GLY A 303 21.14 6.63 -23.69
C GLY A 303 20.99 5.27 -24.35
N THR A 304 19.75 4.85 -24.63
CA THR A 304 19.47 3.58 -25.31
C THR A 304 19.90 3.62 -26.78
N ALA A 305 19.66 4.72 -27.49
CA ALA A 305 20.11 4.91 -28.87
C ALA A 305 21.65 4.85 -28.96
N LEU A 306 22.34 5.50 -28.03
CA LEU A 306 23.81 5.47 -27.95
C LEU A 306 24.34 4.06 -27.68
N ASP A 307 23.72 3.31 -26.77
CA ASP A 307 24.07 1.92 -26.48
C ASP A 307 23.90 1.03 -27.73
N ILE A 308 22.76 1.12 -28.41
CA ILE A 308 22.50 0.37 -29.65
C ILE A 308 23.51 0.74 -30.73
N TYR A 309 23.79 2.03 -30.93
CA TYR A 309 24.77 2.49 -31.91
C TYR A 309 26.17 1.93 -31.62
N ARG A 310 26.60 1.93 -30.35
CA ARG A 310 27.90 1.37 -29.96
C ARG A 310 27.97 -0.13 -30.15
N GLN A 311 26.93 -0.88 -29.77
CA GLN A 311 26.89 -2.31 -30.00
C GLN A 311 26.95 -2.65 -31.49
N ARG A 312 26.22 -1.90 -32.34
CA ARG A 312 26.30 -2.06 -33.80
C ARG A 312 27.70 -1.74 -34.33
N LYS A 313 28.38 -0.70 -33.81
CA LYS A 313 29.76 -0.36 -34.20
C LYS A 313 30.75 -1.43 -33.77
N ILE A 314 30.60 -1.99 -32.55
CA ILE A 314 31.43 -3.09 -32.05
C ILE A 314 31.20 -4.35 -32.88
N ALA A 315 29.95 -4.72 -33.16
CA ALA A 315 29.62 -5.86 -34.00
C ALA A 315 30.17 -5.71 -35.44
N LYS A 316 30.05 -4.52 -36.05
CA LYS A 316 30.65 -4.25 -37.36
C LYS A 316 32.18 -4.37 -37.35
N ARG A 317 32.85 -3.90 -36.28
CA ARG A 317 34.30 -4.06 -36.12
C ARG A 317 34.68 -5.53 -35.93
N ALA A 318 33.93 -6.28 -35.11
CA ALA A 318 34.17 -7.69 -34.89
C ALA A 318 34.02 -8.49 -36.20
N ASN A 319 32.98 -8.20 -36.99
CA ASN A 319 32.79 -8.81 -38.31
C ASN A 319 33.91 -8.41 -39.28
N PHE A 320 34.30 -7.12 -39.32
CA PHE A 320 35.42 -6.68 -40.15
C PHE A 320 36.75 -7.34 -39.76
N THR A 321 37.01 -7.51 -38.46
CA THR A 321 38.18 -8.23 -37.96
C THR A 321 38.11 -9.71 -38.33
N TYR A 322 36.96 -10.36 -38.16
CA TYR A 322 36.76 -11.76 -38.58
C TYR A 322 36.99 -11.93 -40.08
N ASP A 323 36.37 -11.10 -40.92
CA ASP A 323 36.53 -11.12 -42.37
C ASP A 323 37.99 -10.87 -42.78
N ASN A 324 38.71 -9.98 -42.09
CA ASN A 324 40.13 -9.73 -42.33
C ASN A 324 41.00 -10.93 -41.92
N TYR A 325 40.71 -11.58 -40.79
CA TYR A 325 41.38 -12.83 -40.39
C TYR A 325 41.12 -13.96 -41.40
N THR A 326 39.87 -14.13 -41.85
CA THR A 326 39.51 -15.12 -42.87
C THR A 326 40.18 -14.82 -44.21
N PHE A 327 40.25 -13.55 -44.61
CA PHE A 327 40.95 -13.12 -45.82
C PHE A 327 42.47 -13.37 -45.74
N VAL A 328 43.12 -13.05 -44.61
CA VAL A 328 44.54 -13.32 -44.38
C VAL A 328 44.82 -14.82 -44.35
N PHE A 329 43.96 -15.61 -43.72
CA PHE A 329 44.07 -17.07 -43.71
C PHE A 329 43.89 -17.68 -45.10
N SER A 330 42.92 -17.20 -45.88
CA SER A 330 42.73 -17.60 -47.28
C SER A 330 43.91 -17.19 -48.18
N LYS A 331 44.53 -16.04 -47.90
CA LYS A 331 45.68 -15.54 -48.66
C LYS A 331 46.99 -16.22 -48.25
N SER A 332 47.15 -16.64 -46.99
CA SER A 332 48.29 -17.46 -46.55
C SER A 332 48.18 -18.91 -47.00
N ALA A 333 46.96 -19.48 -47.05
CA ALA A 333 46.70 -20.79 -47.64
C ALA A 333 47.09 -20.86 -49.13
N HIS A 334 47.03 -19.75 -49.85
CA HIS A 334 47.53 -19.64 -51.22
C HIS A 334 49.05 -19.40 -51.34
N ARG A 335 49.75 -19.10 -50.23
CA ARG A 335 51.20 -18.76 -50.23
C ARG A 335 52.10 -19.75 -49.48
N SER A 336 51.59 -20.82 -48.90
CA SER A 336 52.44 -21.87 -48.31
C SER A 336 51.91 -23.27 -48.63
N ILE A 337 52.33 -23.80 -49.77
CA ILE A 337 52.69 -25.22 -49.85
C ILE A 337 54.05 -25.32 -49.15
N ASN A 338 54.03 -25.53 -47.84
CA ASN A 338 55.00 -26.32 -47.08
C ASN A 338 54.63 -26.25 -45.59
N ALA A 339 54.53 -27.44 -45.01
CA ALA A 339 53.94 -27.72 -43.72
C ALA A 339 54.62 -27.00 -42.55
N VAL A 340 53.81 -26.42 -41.65
CA VAL A 340 54.17 -26.29 -40.24
C VAL A 340 52.93 -26.58 -39.41
N ALA A 341 52.92 -27.76 -38.77
CA ALA A 341 51.97 -28.09 -37.73
C ALA A 341 52.31 -27.26 -36.48
N VAL A 342 51.36 -26.47 -35.98
CA VAL A 342 51.50 -25.79 -34.68
C VAL A 342 50.90 -26.69 -33.60
N PRO A 343 51.69 -27.17 -32.62
CA PRO A 343 51.18 -28.02 -31.55
C PRO A 343 50.42 -27.19 -30.51
N VAL A 344 49.20 -27.61 -30.19
CA VAL A 344 48.42 -27.07 -29.05
C VAL A 344 48.97 -27.67 -27.76
N LYS A 345 49.72 -26.88 -26.99
CA LYS A 345 50.20 -27.27 -25.65
C LYS A 345 49.12 -26.94 -24.62
N MET A 346 48.44 -27.95 -24.08
CA MET A 346 47.63 -27.83 -22.86
C MET A 346 48.59 -27.67 -21.66
N THR A 347 48.52 -26.54 -20.95
CA THR A 347 49.26 -26.35 -19.70
C THR A 347 48.34 -26.58 -18.51
N ARG A 348 48.66 -27.61 -17.73
CA ARG A 348 48.10 -27.96 -16.43
C ARG A 348 49.10 -27.47 -15.38
N GLU A 349 48.70 -26.52 -14.52
CA GLU A 349 49.56 -25.98 -13.46
C GLU A 349 49.86 -27.06 -12.40
N ASN A 350 51.14 -27.20 -12.05
CA ASN A 350 51.59 -27.77 -10.79
C ASN A 350 52.89 -27.05 -10.36
N ASN A 351 52.90 -26.56 -9.12
CA ASN A 351 54.00 -25.87 -8.46
C ASN A 351 55.18 -26.79 -8.15
N ASN A 352 56.42 -26.30 -8.35
CA ASN A 352 57.50 -26.26 -7.34
C ASN A 352 58.86 -25.83 -7.96
N GLY A 353 59.60 -24.96 -7.24
CA GLY A 353 61.05 -25.13 -7.04
C GLY A 353 62.06 -24.18 -7.74
N SER A 354 62.60 -23.23 -6.96
CA SER A 354 64.02 -22.81 -6.82
C SER A 354 64.86 -22.19 -7.97
N HIS A 355 65.33 -20.95 -7.68
CA HIS A 355 66.51 -20.17 -8.12
C HIS A 355 67.90 -20.90 -8.07
N PRO A 356 69.07 -20.26 -8.39
CA PRO A 356 69.44 -19.06 -9.21
C PRO A 356 70.74 -19.23 -10.08
N SER A 357 71.10 -18.26 -10.96
CA SER A 357 72.48 -17.70 -11.09
C SER A 357 72.72 -16.69 -12.25
N ASN A 358 73.39 -15.60 -11.86
CA ASN A 358 74.11 -14.46 -12.46
C ASN A 358 74.68 -14.41 -13.92
N GLU A 359 74.78 -13.13 -14.39
CA GLU A 359 75.93 -12.41 -15.03
C GLU A 359 75.85 -11.86 -16.50
N SER A 360 75.68 -10.51 -16.55
CA SER A 360 76.33 -9.41 -17.34
C SER A 360 76.53 -9.39 -18.88
N ALA A 361 75.98 -8.31 -19.50
CA ALA A 361 76.48 -7.38 -20.54
C ALA A 361 77.01 -7.94 -21.91
N THR A 362 76.72 -7.44 -23.12
CA THR A 362 76.64 -6.05 -23.63
C THR A 362 76.05 -6.04 -25.07
N ASP A 363 75.28 -4.99 -25.38
CA ASP A 363 75.16 -4.20 -26.64
C ASP A 363 74.59 -4.75 -27.98
N GLY A 364 73.69 -3.95 -28.58
CA GLY A 364 73.61 -3.78 -30.05
C GLY A 364 72.41 -4.35 -30.86
N SER A 365 71.38 -3.52 -31.07
CA SER A 365 70.44 -3.43 -32.23
C SER A 365 69.25 -4.42 -32.41
N ASP A 366 68.06 -3.82 -32.32
CA ASP A 366 66.69 -4.30 -32.62
C ASP A 366 66.46 -4.61 -34.14
N PRO A 367 65.43 -5.38 -34.56
CA PRO A 367 64.02 -5.07 -34.27
C PRO A 367 63.15 -6.27 -33.84
N THR A 368 62.54 -6.13 -32.66
CA THR A 368 61.13 -6.37 -32.32
C THR A 368 60.38 -7.44 -33.14
N THR A 369 60.48 -8.69 -32.70
CA THR A 369 59.47 -9.71 -33.00
C THR A 369 58.31 -9.55 -32.02
N GLU A 370 57.30 -8.75 -32.39
CA GLU A 370 56.01 -8.72 -31.68
C GLU A 370 55.31 -10.07 -31.83
N SER A 371 55.38 -10.89 -30.78
CA SER A 371 54.51 -12.04 -30.60
C SER A 371 53.07 -11.53 -30.39
N ASN A 372 52.27 -11.56 -31.46
CA ASN A 372 50.83 -11.35 -31.41
C ASN A 372 50.15 -12.51 -30.66
N SER A 373 50.14 -12.47 -29.32
CA SER A 373 49.14 -13.19 -28.55
C SER A 373 47.86 -12.36 -28.58
N VAL A 374 46.89 -12.84 -29.36
CA VAL A 374 45.49 -12.38 -29.31
C VAL A 374 44.88 -12.88 -28.00
N THR A 375 45.30 -12.29 -26.89
CA THR A 375 44.41 -12.08 -25.75
C THR A 375 43.58 -10.87 -26.11
N SER A 376 42.26 -11.07 -26.14
CA SER A 376 41.26 -10.03 -26.29
C SER A 376 41.42 -8.98 -25.18
N ASP A 377 42.36 -8.05 -25.39
CA ASP A 377 42.32 -6.74 -24.76
C ASP A 377 41.05 -6.10 -25.28
N GLU A 378 40.01 -6.19 -24.44
CA GLU A 378 38.80 -5.41 -24.51
C GLU A 378 39.25 -3.96 -24.71
N THR A 379 39.23 -3.50 -25.96
CA THR A 379 39.60 -2.13 -26.30
C THR A 379 38.59 -1.21 -25.63
N VAL A 380 38.90 -0.81 -24.38
CA VAL A 380 38.15 0.15 -23.60
C VAL A 380 38.24 1.46 -24.38
N ILE A 381 37.27 1.69 -25.26
CA ILE A 381 37.10 2.97 -25.93
C ILE A 381 36.91 4.00 -24.82
N LYS A 382 37.99 4.74 -24.49
CA LYS A 382 37.98 5.83 -23.50
C LYS A 382 36.76 6.71 -23.78
N THR A 383 35.77 6.60 -22.91
CA THR A 383 34.51 7.32 -23.04
C THR A 383 34.66 8.72 -22.48
N GLY A 384 34.16 9.72 -23.21
CA GLY A 384 33.94 11.04 -22.63
C GLY A 384 32.91 10.94 -21.50
N LEU A 385 33.06 11.77 -20.45
CA LEU A 385 32.17 11.79 -19.28
C LEU A 385 30.68 11.85 -19.67
N PHE A 386 30.34 12.68 -20.65
CA PHE A 386 28.96 12.82 -21.15
C PHE A 386 28.40 11.53 -21.75
N SER A 387 29.25 10.74 -22.44
CA SER A 387 28.86 9.43 -22.96
C SER A 387 28.61 8.42 -21.84
N GLU A 388 29.34 8.48 -20.73
CA GLU A 388 29.13 7.57 -19.58
C GLU A 388 27.85 7.93 -18.82
N ILE A 389 27.59 9.22 -18.66
CA ILE A 389 26.33 9.73 -18.09
C ILE A 389 25.16 9.25 -18.93
N LEU A 390 25.17 9.45 -20.26
CA LEU A 390 24.09 8.99 -21.14
C LEU A 390 23.91 7.47 -21.10
N LEU A 391 24.99 6.68 -21.09
CA LEU A 391 24.91 5.22 -21.00
C LEU A 391 24.34 4.73 -19.66
N SER A 392 24.41 5.54 -18.61
CA SER A 392 23.77 5.25 -17.31
C SER A 392 22.24 5.20 -17.41
N PHE A 393 21.66 5.90 -18.39
CA PHE A 393 20.23 5.91 -18.70
C PHE A 393 19.83 4.87 -19.76
N SER A 394 20.73 4.00 -20.24
CA SER A 394 20.34 2.95 -21.20
C SER A 394 19.37 1.95 -20.57
N ILE A 395 18.13 1.90 -21.10
CA ILE A 395 17.10 0.96 -20.66
C ILE A 395 17.59 -0.48 -20.83
N ARG A 396 18.20 -0.79 -21.98
CA ARG A 396 18.64 -2.15 -22.30
C ARG A 396 19.69 -2.66 -21.30
N ARG A 397 20.67 -1.82 -20.94
CA ARG A 397 21.73 -2.17 -19.99
C ARG A 397 21.17 -2.35 -18.58
N ASN A 398 20.32 -1.42 -18.15
CA ASN A 398 19.71 -1.47 -16.82
C ASN A 398 18.75 -2.66 -16.70
N LEU A 399 17.95 -2.95 -17.73
CA LEU A 399 17.06 -4.11 -17.77
C LEU A 399 17.84 -5.43 -17.74
N LYS A 400 18.94 -5.54 -18.51
CA LYS A 400 19.82 -6.71 -18.45
C LYS A 400 20.40 -6.91 -17.05
N THR A 401 20.74 -5.82 -16.36
CA THR A 401 21.26 -5.86 -14.98
C THR A 401 20.18 -6.26 -13.98
N ILE A 402 18.94 -5.80 -14.14
CA ILE A 402 17.82 -6.16 -13.26
C ILE A 402 17.40 -7.62 -13.48
N CYS A 403 17.36 -8.08 -14.72
CA CYS A 403 16.98 -9.45 -15.07
C CYS A 403 18.15 -10.46 -15.02
N ASP A 404 19.34 -10.03 -14.60
CA ASP A 404 20.49 -10.93 -14.51
C ASP A 404 20.25 -12.04 -13.50
N GLN A 405 20.32 -13.30 -13.94
CA GLN A 405 20.10 -14.47 -13.09
C GLN A 405 21.37 -14.88 -12.34
N SER A 406 22.51 -14.25 -12.62
CA SER A 406 23.74 -14.51 -11.90
C SER A 406 23.74 -13.89 -10.50
N VAL A 407 24.30 -14.63 -9.54
CA VAL A 407 24.52 -14.15 -8.16
C VAL A 407 26.03 -14.09 -7.95
N GLY A 408 26.54 -12.89 -7.69
CA GLY A 408 27.96 -12.72 -7.37
C GLY A 408 28.29 -13.35 -6.02
N ALA A 409 29.57 -13.63 -5.78
CA ALA A 409 30.01 -14.20 -4.49
C ALA A 409 29.66 -13.30 -3.29
N ASP A 410 29.45 -11.99 -3.50
CA ASP A 410 29.14 -10.97 -2.48
C ASP A 410 27.62 -10.84 -2.20
N THR A 411 26.78 -11.69 -2.79
CA THR A 411 25.32 -11.65 -2.64
C THR A 411 24.76 -12.95 -2.07
N ILE A 412 23.74 -12.86 -1.22
CA ILE A 412 23.11 -14.00 -0.54
C ILE A 412 21.79 -14.34 -1.26
N PRO A 413 21.71 -15.48 -2.00
CA PRO A 413 20.57 -15.79 -2.85
C PRO A 413 19.21 -15.80 -2.13
N THR A 414 19.17 -16.35 -0.91
CA THR A 414 17.93 -16.53 -0.13
C THR A 414 17.26 -15.23 0.28
N VAL A 415 18.03 -14.15 0.39
CA VAL A 415 17.52 -12.81 0.66
C VAL A 415 16.61 -12.33 -0.47
N HIS A 416 16.84 -12.78 -1.71
CA HIS A 416 15.99 -12.39 -2.83
C HIS A 416 14.56 -12.92 -2.69
N GLY A 417 14.40 -14.19 -2.34
CA GLY A 417 13.09 -14.79 -2.09
C GLY A 417 12.38 -14.18 -0.89
N LEU A 418 13.10 -13.96 0.22
CA LEU A 418 12.53 -13.32 1.41
C LEU A 418 11.95 -11.93 1.09
N ARG A 419 12.66 -11.12 0.29
CA ARG A 419 12.15 -9.80 -0.14
C ARG A 419 10.90 -9.91 -1.00
N ALA A 420 10.89 -10.80 -1.99
CA ALA A 420 9.78 -10.91 -2.93
C ALA A 420 8.50 -11.38 -2.22
N ILE A 421 8.59 -12.41 -1.38
CA ILE A 421 7.46 -12.96 -0.63
C ILE A 421 6.95 -11.94 0.39
N SER A 422 7.85 -11.28 1.14
CA SER A 422 7.45 -10.27 2.13
C SER A 422 6.79 -9.06 1.47
N MET A 423 7.25 -8.63 0.29
CA MET A 423 6.61 -7.54 -0.46
C MET A 423 5.20 -7.91 -0.91
N ALA A 424 5.00 -9.13 -1.42
CA ALA A 424 3.67 -9.61 -1.77
C ALA A 424 2.73 -9.65 -0.55
N TRP A 425 3.25 -10.03 0.61
CA TRP A 425 2.50 -10.02 1.87
C TRP A 425 2.11 -8.61 2.31
N VAL A 426 3.03 -7.63 2.21
CA VAL A 426 2.73 -6.20 2.47
C VAL A 426 1.62 -5.69 1.54
N ILE A 427 1.70 -6.01 0.25
CA ILE A 427 0.68 -5.60 -0.74
C ILE A 427 -0.68 -6.19 -0.36
N LEU A 428 -0.73 -7.49 -0.01
CA LEU A 428 -1.96 -8.14 0.44
C LEU A 428 -2.59 -7.44 1.65
N GLY A 429 -1.80 -7.12 2.68
CA GLY A 429 -2.27 -6.43 3.87
C GLY A 429 -2.86 -5.05 3.56
N HIS A 430 -2.14 -4.22 2.78
CA HIS A 430 -2.64 -2.90 2.38
C HIS A 430 -3.86 -2.97 1.46
N THR A 431 -3.94 -3.97 0.58
CA THR A 431 -5.13 -4.22 -0.24
C THR A 431 -6.34 -4.51 0.65
N CYS A 432 -6.19 -5.35 1.68
CA CYS A 432 -7.28 -5.66 2.62
C CYS A 432 -7.71 -4.42 3.41
N ILE A 433 -6.76 -3.65 3.96
CA ILE A 433 -7.06 -2.43 4.73
C ILE A 433 -7.90 -1.45 3.91
N VAL A 434 -7.52 -1.20 2.66
CA VAL A 434 -8.26 -0.29 1.78
C VAL A 434 -9.62 -0.89 1.38
N ALA A 435 -9.68 -2.19 1.10
CA ALA A 435 -10.94 -2.87 0.80
C ALA A 435 -11.96 -2.70 1.93
N PHE A 436 -11.56 -2.95 3.18
CA PHE A 436 -12.43 -2.80 4.34
C PHE A 436 -12.93 -1.37 4.49
N LYS A 437 -12.05 -0.38 4.26
CA LYS A 437 -12.41 1.03 4.43
C LYS A 437 -13.49 1.49 3.46
N TYR A 438 -13.43 1.08 2.20
CA TYR A 438 -14.35 1.53 1.13
C TYR A 438 -15.46 0.52 0.81
N SER A 439 -15.81 -0.31 1.79
CA SER A 439 -16.84 -1.33 1.64
C SER A 439 -18.21 -0.92 2.16
N ASP A 440 -19.27 -1.43 1.53
CA ASP A 440 -20.65 -1.24 1.99
C ASP A 440 -21.06 -2.21 3.13
N ASN A 441 -20.22 -3.18 3.44
CA ASN A 441 -20.43 -4.20 4.48
C ASN A 441 -19.25 -4.26 5.45
N MET A 442 -18.76 -3.11 5.90
CA MET A 442 -17.55 -2.99 6.73
C MET A 442 -17.57 -3.90 7.98
N SER A 443 -18.73 -4.18 8.56
CA SER A 443 -18.87 -5.11 9.70
C SER A 443 -18.43 -6.54 9.38
N TYR A 444 -18.39 -6.94 8.10
CA TYR A 444 -17.84 -8.22 7.66
C TYR A 444 -16.37 -8.40 8.07
N ARG A 445 -15.61 -7.30 8.23
CA ARG A 445 -14.24 -7.33 8.77
C ARG A 445 -14.15 -8.14 10.07
N GLY A 446 -15.06 -7.89 11.02
CA GLY A 446 -15.07 -8.58 12.32
C GLY A 446 -15.43 -10.07 12.24
N VAL A 447 -16.06 -10.51 11.14
CA VAL A 447 -16.30 -11.93 10.86
C VAL A 447 -15.03 -12.58 10.32
N VAL A 448 -14.38 -11.93 9.35
CA VAL A 448 -13.18 -12.45 8.70
C VAL A 448 -11.97 -12.42 9.64
N GLU A 449 -11.87 -11.43 10.52
CA GLU A 449 -10.81 -11.35 11.54
C GLU A 449 -10.78 -12.54 12.49
N ARG A 450 -11.93 -13.20 12.68
CA ARG A 450 -12.03 -14.44 13.47
C ARG A 450 -11.62 -15.69 12.70
N GLU A 451 -11.34 -15.60 11.40
CA GLU A 451 -10.89 -16.76 10.64
C GLU A 451 -9.41 -17.05 10.90
N PHE A 452 -9.10 -18.34 11.09
CA PHE A 452 -7.74 -18.79 11.38
C PHE A 452 -6.69 -18.31 10.36
N LEU A 453 -6.98 -18.41 9.06
CA LEU A 453 -6.04 -17.99 8.01
C LEU A 453 -5.88 -16.47 7.95
N PHE A 454 -6.88 -15.71 8.39
CA PHE A 454 -6.83 -14.26 8.40
C PHE A 454 -5.83 -13.71 9.43
N GLN A 455 -5.40 -14.52 10.41
CA GLN A 455 -4.31 -14.17 11.32
C GLN A 455 -3.01 -13.85 10.56
N THR A 456 -2.80 -14.43 9.37
CA THR A 456 -1.69 -14.06 8.47
C THR A 456 -1.77 -12.60 8.02
N ILE A 457 -2.98 -12.08 7.80
CA ILE A 457 -3.19 -10.69 7.39
C ILE A 457 -3.09 -9.78 8.62
N ASN A 458 -3.71 -10.16 9.75
CA ASN A 458 -3.70 -9.36 10.97
C ASN A 458 -2.28 -9.18 11.54
N ASN A 459 -1.49 -10.26 11.55
CA ASN A 459 -0.08 -10.25 11.95
C ASN A 459 0.87 -9.89 10.78
N GLY A 460 0.37 -9.21 9.74
CA GLY A 460 1.15 -8.80 8.57
C GLY A 460 2.30 -7.85 8.89
N ALA A 461 2.33 -7.25 10.08
CA ALA A 461 3.42 -6.40 10.57
C ALA A 461 4.81 -7.06 10.53
N PHE A 462 4.87 -8.39 10.68
CA PHE A 462 6.12 -9.16 10.63
C PHE A 462 6.75 -9.21 9.23
N SER A 463 5.96 -8.99 8.17
CA SER A 463 6.50 -8.84 6.82
C SER A 463 7.51 -7.68 6.73
N VAL A 464 7.25 -6.59 7.44
CA VAL A 464 8.12 -5.41 7.49
C VAL A 464 9.38 -5.68 8.32
N ASP A 465 9.26 -6.44 9.41
CA ASP A 465 10.41 -6.84 10.22
C ASP A 465 11.41 -7.69 9.44
N THR A 466 10.92 -8.47 8.47
CA THR A 466 11.77 -9.22 7.52
C THR A 466 12.67 -8.27 6.73
N PHE A 467 12.16 -7.10 6.32
CA PHE A 467 12.97 -6.11 5.62
C PHE A 467 14.00 -5.43 6.53
N PHE A 468 13.64 -5.09 7.77
CA PHE A 468 14.60 -4.57 8.75
C PHE A 468 15.74 -5.55 9.03
N PHE A 469 15.41 -6.83 9.22
CA PHE A 469 16.38 -7.91 9.37
C PHE A 469 17.32 -8.01 8.15
N ILE A 470 16.77 -7.99 6.94
CA ILE A 470 17.56 -8.04 5.70
C ILE A 470 18.47 -6.82 5.55
N SER A 471 17.98 -5.64 5.92
CA SER A 471 18.74 -4.38 5.86
C SER A 471 19.97 -4.44 6.75
N GLY A 472 19.80 -4.84 8.02
CA GLY A 472 20.89 -5.02 8.99
C GLY A 472 21.88 -6.12 8.58
N LEU A 473 21.38 -7.23 8.03
CA LEU A 473 22.20 -8.34 7.54
C LEU A 473 23.11 -7.93 6.39
N LEU A 474 22.55 -7.28 5.36
CA LEU A 474 23.32 -6.92 4.18
C LEU A 474 24.33 -5.81 4.46
N VAL A 475 23.98 -4.79 5.27
CA VAL A 475 24.95 -3.75 5.61
C VAL A 475 26.13 -4.31 6.37
N SER A 476 25.89 -5.18 7.36
CA SER A 476 26.94 -5.81 8.16
C SER A 476 27.82 -6.71 7.30
N PHE A 477 27.21 -7.63 6.55
CA PHE A 477 27.92 -8.58 5.70
C PHE A 477 28.80 -7.89 4.64
N LEU A 478 28.25 -6.92 3.91
CA LEU A 478 28.97 -6.20 2.85
C LEU A 478 30.07 -5.29 3.42
N TYR A 479 29.82 -4.65 4.57
CA TYR A 479 30.80 -3.77 5.21
C TYR A 479 32.05 -4.54 5.65
N PHE A 480 31.88 -5.64 6.38
CA PHE A 480 33.01 -6.45 6.82
C PHE A 480 33.78 -7.06 5.64
N ARG A 481 33.07 -7.53 4.62
CA ARG A 481 33.69 -8.11 3.43
C ARG A 481 34.46 -7.08 2.59
N THR A 482 33.93 -5.87 2.45
CA THR A 482 34.62 -4.77 1.76
C THR A 482 35.88 -4.37 2.51
N THR A 483 35.81 -4.27 3.83
CA THR A 483 36.95 -3.90 4.69
C THR A 483 38.03 -4.99 4.74
N ALA A 484 37.64 -6.26 4.60
CA ALA A 484 38.58 -7.38 4.53
C ALA A 484 39.29 -7.48 3.16
N LYS A 485 38.59 -7.20 2.05
CA LYS A 485 39.16 -7.27 0.69
C LYS A 485 39.98 -6.03 0.33
N HIS A 486 39.56 -4.85 0.80
CA HIS A 486 40.21 -3.59 0.52
C HIS A 486 40.54 -2.89 1.83
N ASP A 487 41.82 -2.54 2.01
CA ASP A 487 42.24 -1.69 3.11
C ASP A 487 41.65 -0.29 2.90
N VAL A 488 40.49 -0.03 3.52
CA VAL A 488 39.72 1.21 3.36
C VAL A 488 40.55 2.43 3.77
N THR A 489 41.53 2.24 4.65
CA THR A 489 42.46 3.31 5.06
C THR A 489 43.33 3.83 3.90
N LYS A 490 43.61 3.00 2.88
CA LYS A 490 44.27 3.43 1.64
C LYS A 490 43.33 4.21 0.72
N ILE A 491 42.02 3.96 0.78
CA ILE A 491 41.00 4.62 -0.06
C ILE A 491 40.76 6.06 0.40
N THR A 492 40.70 6.30 1.72
CA THR A 492 40.37 7.62 2.25
C THR A 492 41.55 8.61 2.25
N ARG A 493 42.76 8.17 1.86
CA ARG A 493 44.02 8.98 1.83
C ARG A 493 44.27 9.80 3.11
N SER A 494 43.65 9.41 4.23
CA SER A 494 43.62 10.13 5.50
C SER A 494 43.75 9.14 6.64
N LYS A 495 44.57 9.47 7.63
CA LYS A 495 44.81 8.67 8.83
C LYS A 495 44.05 9.27 10.02
N GLY A 496 43.54 8.41 10.90
CA GLY A 496 42.89 8.83 12.15
C GLY A 496 41.37 9.05 12.04
N PHE A 497 40.82 9.84 12.97
CA PHE A 497 39.37 10.03 13.15
C PHE A 497 38.65 10.53 11.88
N LEU A 498 39.32 11.39 11.09
CA LEU A 498 38.78 11.93 9.85
C LEU A 498 38.44 10.84 8.82
N SER A 499 39.17 9.73 8.79
CA SER A 499 38.90 8.61 7.89
C SER A 499 37.57 7.92 8.21
N TYR A 500 37.26 7.76 9.51
CA TYR A 500 36.00 7.19 9.97
C TYR A 500 34.81 8.10 9.66
N VAL A 501 34.97 9.41 9.85
CA VAL A 501 33.95 10.40 9.50
C VAL A 501 33.68 10.41 8.00
N LEU A 502 34.72 10.38 7.17
CA LEU A 502 34.57 10.30 5.71
C LEU A 502 33.92 8.99 5.26
N GLN A 503 34.24 7.86 5.91
CA GLN A 503 33.58 6.58 5.64
C GLN A 503 32.10 6.62 6.02
N PHE A 504 31.76 7.18 7.18
CA PHE A 504 30.38 7.39 7.61
C PHE A 504 29.62 8.24 6.59
N ILE A 505 30.12 9.44 6.27
CA ILE A 505 29.50 10.36 5.32
C ILE A 505 29.35 9.71 3.94
N GLY A 506 30.36 9.00 3.46
CA GLY A 506 30.33 8.32 2.16
C GLY A 506 29.23 7.27 2.08
N MET A 507 29.06 6.43 3.12
CA MET A 507 28.02 5.41 3.15
C MET A 507 26.61 6.00 3.27
N ILE A 508 26.42 7.02 4.11
CA ILE A 508 25.14 7.73 4.23
C ILE A 508 24.79 8.42 2.90
N THR A 509 25.73 9.15 2.31
CA THR A 509 25.51 9.88 1.04
C THR A 509 25.16 8.92 -0.09
N TYR A 510 25.88 7.80 -0.22
CA TYR A 510 25.58 6.80 -1.25
C TYR A 510 24.15 6.24 -1.11
N ARG A 511 23.75 5.87 0.12
CA ARG A 511 22.39 5.35 0.37
C ARG A 511 21.33 6.42 0.14
N PHE A 512 21.55 7.63 0.64
CA PHE A 512 20.65 8.76 0.49
C PHE A 512 20.40 9.09 -0.98
N CYS A 513 21.45 9.29 -1.78
CA CYS A 513 21.30 9.59 -3.20
C CYS A 513 20.58 8.48 -3.98
N ARG A 514 20.83 7.21 -3.62
CA ARG A 514 20.15 6.06 -4.24
C ARG A 514 18.65 6.04 -3.93
N LEU A 515 18.27 6.13 -2.64
CA LEU A 515 16.88 5.96 -2.21
C LEU A 515 16.02 7.19 -2.53
N THR A 516 16.58 8.39 -2.36
CA THR A 516 15.84 9.65 -2.47
C THR A 516 15.38 9.94 -3.90
N SER A 517 16.10 9.47 -4.92
CA SER A 517 15.76 9.74 -6.33
C SER A 517 14.35 9.29 -6.73
N PRO A 518 13.98 7.99 -6.64
CA PRO A 518 12.60 7.57 -6.91
C PRO A 518 11.61 8.05 -5.85
N TYR A 519 12.05 8.28 -4.60
CA TYR A 519 11.16 8.68 -3.52
C TYR A 519 10.59 10.09 -3.72
N LEU A 520 11.40 11.05 -4.13
CA LEU A 520 10.95 12.42 -4.43
C LEU A 520 9.96 12.48 -5.59
N PHE A 521 10.19 11.68 -6.63
CA PHE A 521 9.26 11.59 -7.75
C PHE A 521 7.89 11.08 -7.28
N VAL A 522 7.88 9.98 -6.51
CA VAL A 522 6.65 9.40 -5.98
C VAL A 522 5.95 10.34 -5.00
N LEU A 523 6.69 11.07 -4.16
CA LEU A 523 6.15 12.08 -3.26
C LEU A 523 5.37 13.17 -4.01
N GLY A 524 5.92 13.66 -5.12
CA GLY A 524 5.23 14.61 -6.00
C GLY A 524 3.95 14.01 -6.59
N VAL A 525 4.00 12.76 -7.06
CA VAL A 525 2.83 12.05 -7.61
C VAL A 525 1.73 11.91 -6.55
N VAL A 526 2.07 11.59 -5.29
CA VAL A 526 1.11 11.52 -4.18
C VAL A 526 0.48 12.88 -3.93
N GLN A 527 1.27 13.95 -3.89
CA GLN A 527 0.76 15.29 -3.61
C GLN A 527 -0.29 15.75 -4.64
N VAL A 528 -0.07 15.50 -5.93
CA VAL A 528 -1.03 15.85 -6.99
C VAL A 528 -2.23 14.90 -6.99
N SER A 529 -1.99 13.59 -6.92
CA SER A 529 -3.07 12.60 -6.99
C SER A 529 -4.04 12.69 -5.80
N MET A 530 -3.54 12.89 -4.58
CA MET A 530 -4.39 13.00 -3.39
C MET A 530 -5.21 14.30 -3.38
N LYS A 531 -4.68 15.42 -3.89
CA LYS A 531 -5.47 16.63 -4.13
C LYS A 531 -6.59 16.37 -5.13
N TRP A 532 -6.27 15.73 -6.26
CA TRP A 532 -7.28 15.40 -7.26
C TRP A 532 -8.38 14.52 -6.69
N PHE A 533 -8.05 13.50 -5.90
CA PHE A 533 -9.05 12.67 -5.25
C PHE A 533 -9.91 13.46 -4.25
N HIS A 534 -9.28 14.31 -3.43
CA HIS A 534 -10.02 15.13 -2.46
C HIS A 534 -11.07 16.03 -3.12
N TYR A 535 -10.82 16.59 -4.31
CA TYR A 535 -11.75 17.50 -4.99
C TYR A 535 -12.66 16.82 -6.03
N ASN A 536 -12.23 15.73 -6.66
CA ASN A 536 -12.96 15.16 -7.81
C ASN A 536 -13.54 13.75 -7.57
N SER A 537 -13.05 12.99 -6.59
CA SER A 537 -13.58 11.65 -6.28
C SER A 537 -14.90 11.70 -5.48
N VAL A 538 -15.76 10.71 -5.64
CA VAL A 538 -16.91 10.50 -4.74
C VAL A 538 -16.44 10.20 -3.32
N PHE A 539 -15.35 9.46 -3.17
CA PHE A 539 -14.80 9.07 -1.88
C PHE A 539 -13.83 10.12 -1.33
N GLU A 540 -13.62 10.09 -0.02
CA GLU A 540 -12.58 10.87 0.66
C GLU A 540 -11.29 10.05 0.82
N PRO A 541 -10.11 10.67 0.59
CA PRO A 541 -8.84 10.00 0.85
C PRO A 541 -8.75 9.51 2.30
N PRO A 542 -8.13 8.34 2.55
CA PRO A 542 -8.11 7.73 3.88
C PRO A 542 -7.18 8.48 4.86
N ALA A 543 -6.29 9.32 4.33
CA ALA A 543 -5.39 10.19 5.07
C ALA A 543 -5.39 11.58 4.44
N ALA A 544 -5.10 12.61 5.24
CA ALA A 544 -5.08 14.01 4.83
C ALA A 544 -3.83 14.40 4.02
N ASP A 545 -3.34 13.53 3.14
CA ASP A 545 -2.12 13.75 2.34
C ASP A 545 -2.22 15.00 1.45
N HIS A 546 -3.43 15.36 1.01
CA HIS A 546 -3.69 16.58 0.23
C HIS A 546 -3.39 17.88 1.02
N ILE A 547 -3.43 17.84 2.36
CA ILE A 547 -3.09 18.96 3.26
C ILE A 547 -1.67 18.81 3.82
N ASN A 548 -1.32 17.60 4.27
CA ASN A 548 -0.09 17.34 5.00
C ASN A 548 1.14 17.37 4.10
N CYS A 549 1.07 16.79 2.90
CA CYS A 549 2.23 16.72 2.01
C CYS A 549 2.74 18.09 1.58
N PRO A 550 1.90 19.06 1.15
CA PRO A 550 2.37 20.42 0.86
C PRO A 550 3.09 21.11 2.04
N LYS A 551 2.69 20.81 3.28
CA LYS A 551 3.26 21.45 4.50
C LYS A 551 4.52 20.74 5.01
N TYR A 552 4.58 19.42 4.90
CA TYR A 552 5.53 18.57 5.62
C TYR A 552 6.39 17.67 4.72
N TRP A 553 6.37 17.82 3.40
CA TRP A 553 7.18 17.04 2.45
C TRP A 553 8.68 16.98 2.80
N TRP A 554 9.23 18.03 3.40
CA TRP A 554 10.64 18.10 3.78
C TRP A 554 11.00 17.10 4.90
N ARG A 555 10.03 16.73 5.75
CA ARG A 555 10.23 15.70 6.79
C ARG A 555 10.45 14.32 6.19
N ASN A 556 9.74 14.02 5.10
CA ASN A 556 9.91 12.80 4.31
C ASN A 556 11.28 12.78 3.64
N LEU A 557 11.74 13.91 3.05
CA LEU A 557 13.07 14.01 2.44
C LEU A 557 14.20 13.77 3.45
N LEU A 558 14.03 14.23 4.70
CA LEU A 558 15.01 14.03 5.77
C LEU A 558 14.88 12.67 6.48
N TYR A 559 13.89 11.84 6.14
CA TYR A 559 13.63 10.55 6.80
C TYR A 559 13.36 10.67 8.31
N ILE A 560 12.70 11.74 8.73
CA ILE A 560 12.38 12.04 10.14
C ILE A 560 10.87 12.13 10.41
N ASN A 561 10.03 11.70 9.46
CA ASN A 561 8.58 11.81 9.58
C ASN A 561 8.01 11.00 10.76
N THR A 562 8.68 9.95 11.23
CA THR A 562 8.27 9.13 12.38
C THR A 562 8.46 9.80 13.75
N LEU A 563 9.23 10.90 13.81
CA LEU A 563 9.44 11.68 15.04
C LEU A 563 8.29 12.65 15.34
N PHE A 564 7.31 12.75 14.44
CA PHE A 564 6.15 13.65 14.56
C PHE A 564 4.85 12.85 14.67
N PRO A 565 3.76 13.47 15.16
CA PRO A 565 2.45 12.81 15.26
C PRO A 565 1.92 12.35 13.90
N VAL A 566 1.24 11.21 13.88
CA VAL A 566 0.71 10.57 12.65
C VAL A 566 -0.26 11.49 11.89
N LYS A 567 -1.03 12.31 12.60
CA LYS A 567 -1.97 13.28 12.00
C LYS A 567 -1.33 14.29 11.05
N ASP A 568 -0.04 14.59 11.25
CA ASP A 568 0.73 15.55 10.45
C ASP A 568 1.63 14.84 9.44
N MET A 569 1.54 13.51 9.32
CA MET A 569 2.41 12.74 8.46
C MET A 569 1.94 12.82 7.00
N CYS A 570 2.90 12.95 6.08
CA CYS A 570 2.68 12.83 4.65
C CYS A 570 3.11 11.43 4.21
N MET A 571 2.29 10.77 3.38
CA MET A 571 2.49 9.39 2.94
C MET A 571 2.62 8.45 4.13
N LEU A 572 1.50 7.99 4.69
CA LEU A 572 1.49 7.16 5.90
C LEU A 572 2.51 6.00 5.83
N TRP A 573 2.64 5.31 4.70
CA TRP A 573 3.58 4.19 4.53
C TRP A 573 5.06 4.60 4.50
N SER A 574 5.41 5.88 4.47
CA SER A 574 6.81 6.32 4.48
C SER A 574 7.53 6.07 5.81
N TRP A 575 6.80 5.75 6.88
CA TRP A 575 7.36 5.47 8.22
C TRP A 575 8.49 4.42 8.17
N TYR A 576 8.27 3.31 7.46
CA TYR A 576 9.24 2.23 7.35
C TYR A 576 10.57 2.71 6.75
N LEU A 577 10.49 3.57 5.74
CA LEU A 577 11.68 4.07 5.05
C LEU A 577 12.47 5.05 5.94
N ALA A 578 11.76 5.80 6.78
CA ALA A 578 12.37 6.64 7.80
C ALA A 578 13.13 5.79 8.82
N ASP A 579 12.46 4.79 9.39
CA ASP A 579 13.04 3.91 10.41
C ASP A 579 14.22 3.10 9.85
N ASP A 580 14.11 2.55 8.64
CA ASP A 580 15.20 1.83 7.97
C ASP A 580 16.43 2.72 7.74
N THR A 581 16.23 4.01 7.44
CA THR A 581 17.32 4.99 7.29
C THR A 581 17.93 5.35 8.66
N GLN A 582 17.12 5.51 9.69
CA GLN A 582 17.58 5.77 11.05
C GLN A 582 18.38 4.58 11.62
N PHE A 583 17.90 3.36 11.40
CA PHE A 583 18.63 2.13 11.74
C PHE A 583 19.93 2.00 10.95
N PHE A 584 19.96 2.43 9.68
CA PHE A 584 21.19 2.47 8.91
C PHE A 584 22.24 3.42 9.49
N VAL A 585 21.83 4.60 9.95
CA VAL A 585 22.73 5.55 10.62
C VAL A 585 23.31 4.92 11.88
N LEU A 586 22.46 4.36 12.74
CA LEU A 586 22.90 3.69 13.97
C LEU A 586 23.80 2.47 13.68
N GLY A 587 23.38 1.60 12.78
CA GLY A 587 24.13 0.40 12.39
C GLY A 587 25.49 0.72 11.78
N THR A 588 25.58 1.81 11.01
CA THR A 588 26.86 2.28 10.47
C THR A 588 27.83 2.69 11.59
N ILE A 589 27.36 3.45 12.58
CA ILE A 589 28.17 3.85 13.74
C ILE A 589 28.68 2.61 14.49
N LEU A 590 27.79 1.63 14.72
CA LEU A 590 28.14 0.37 15.36
C LEU A 590 29.19 -0.42 14.56
N LEU A 591 29.07 -0.48 13.23
CA LEU A 591 30.00 -1.20 12.35
C LEU A 591 31.39 -0.56 12.34
N ILE A 592 31.47 0.77 12.21
CA ILE A 592 32.74 1.50 12.25
C ILE A 592 33.44 1.29 13.60
N MET A 593 32.68 1.33 14.71
CA MET A 593 33.21 1.04 16.04
C MET A 593 33.64 -0.42 16.19
N ALA A 594 32.93 -1.37 15.57
CA ALA A 594 33.21 -2.80 15.66
C ALA A 594 34.57 -3.19 15.05
N VAL A 595 35.04 -2.47 14.02
CA VAL A 595 36.37 -2.70 13.41
C VAL A 595 37.49 -2.37 14.39
N LYS A 596 37.32 -1.33 15.22
CA LYS A 596 38.32 -0.95 16.23
C LYS A 596 38.18 -1.79 17.49
N ASN A 597 36.99 -1.76 18.10
CA ASN A 597 36.70 -2.34 19.40
C ASN A 597 35.42 -3.18 19.34
N PHE A 598 35.55 -4.42 18.85
CA PHE A 598 34.40 -5.33 18.71
C PHE A 598 33.60 -5.53 20.01
N LYS A 599 34.28 -5.67 21.16
CA LYS A 599 33.63 -5.83 22.46
C LYS A 599 32.77 -4.61 22.85
N ALA A 600 33.26 -3.41 22.58
CA ALA A 600 32.53 -2.17 22.87
C ALA A 600 31.29 -2.05 21.96
N ALA A 601 31.43 -2.35 20.67
CA ALA A 601 30.31 -2.36 19.74
C ALA A 601 29.24 -3.41 20.09
N ALA A 602 29.65 -4.62 20.46
CA ALA A 602 28.74 -5.67 20.91
C ALA A 602 28.02 -5.27 22.20
N SER A 603 28.74 -4.69 23.18
CA SER A 603 28.13 -4.19 24.42
C SER A 603 27.11 -3.09 24.15
N LEU A 604 27.43 -2.13 23.27
CA LEU A 604 26.53 -1.04 22.94
C LEU A 604 25.28 -1.53 22.18
N MET A 605 25.44 -2.51 21.29
CA MET A 605 24.34 -3.14 20.58
C MET A 605 23.37 -3.86 21.54
N VAL A 606 23.89 -4.63 22.49
CA VAL A 606 23.06 -5.29 23.52
C VAL A 606 22.34 -4.26 24.39
N MET A 607 23.02 -3.17 24.76
CA MET A 607 22.41 -2.08 25.52
C MET A 607 21.24 -1.45 24.77
N PHE A 608 21.38 -1.17 23.46
CA PHE A 608 20.28 -0.64 22.65
C PHE A 608 19.13 -1.63 22.48
N LEU A 609 19.43 -2.92 22.32
CA LEU A 609 18.39 -3.96 22.23
C LEU A 609 17.56 -4.05 23.53
N VAL A 610 18.23 -4.11 24.68
CA VAL A 610 17.55 -4.17 25.99
C VAL A 610 16.77 -2.89 26.26
N SER A 611 17.33 -1.72 25.92
CA SER A 611 16.64 -0.44 26.04
C SER A 611 15.38 -0.38 25.16
N SER A 612 15.44 -0.90 23.94
CA SER A 612 14.29 -1.04 23.03
C SER A 612 13.20 -1.92 23.65
N TRP A 613 13.56 -3.08 24.22
CA TRP A 613 12.60 -3.97 24.88
C TRP A 613 11.93 -3.33 26.09
N ILE A 614 12.70 -2.68 26.97
CA ILE A 614 12.18 -2.01 28.16
C ILE A 614 11.21 -0.88 27.75
N THR A 615 11.60 -0.07 26.77
CA THR A 615 10.79 1.05 26.29
C THR A 615 9.48 0.55 25.68
N THR A 616 9.54 -0.49 24.85
CA THR A 616 8.35 -1.09 24.23
C THR A 616 7.41 -1.69 25.26
N MET A 617 7.95 -2.42 26.25
CA MET A 617 7.16 -3.02 27.32
C MET A 617 6.48 -1.95 28.18
N TYR A 618 7.19 -0.85 28.49
CA TYR A 618 6.62 0.28 29.24
C TYR A 618 5.47 0.96 28.47
N ILE A 619 5.66 1.24 27.18
CA ILE A 619 4.63 1.88 26.35
C ILE A 619 3.42 0.95 26.18
N ALA A 620 3.64 -0.34 25.91
CA ALA A 620 2.57 -1.30 25.75
C ALA A 620 1.75 -1.47 27.05
N TYR A 621 2.43 -1.55 28.20
CA TYR A 621 1.76 -1.69 29.50
C TYR A 621 0.94 -0.46 29.88
N THR A 622 1.52 0.74 29.74
CA THR A 622 0.85 2.00 30.11
C THR A 622 -0.37 2.31 29.24
N ASN A 623 -0.37 1.86 27.98
CA ASN A 623 -1.51 2.02 27.08
C ASN A 623 -2.47 0.82 27.07
N GLN A 624 -2.27 -0.17 27.95
CA GLN A 624 -3.07 -1.41 28.02
C GLN A 624 -3.25 -2.09 26.65
N HIS A 625 -2.20 -2.07 25.83
CA HIS A 625 -2.26 -2.59 24.46
C HIS A 625 -2.57 -4.08 24.46
N MET A 626 -3.58 -4.50 23.70
CA MET A 626 -3.95 -5.90 23.50
C MET A 626 -3.62 -6.32 22.06
N PRO A 627 -2.51 -7.06 21.85
CA PRO A 627 -2.19 -7.65 20.55
C PRO A 627 -3.38 -8.47 20.04
N ASN A 628 -3.77 -8.27 18.78
CA ASN A 628 -4.88 -8.96 18.08
C ASN A 628 -6.30 -8.35 18.25
N LEU A 629 -6.63 -7.71 19.38
CA LEU A 629 -7.96 -7.12 19.61
C LEU A 629 -8.05 -5.63 19.30
N ASP A 630 -6.96 -4.89 19.50
CA ASP A 630 -6.96 -3.46 19.18
C ASP A 630 -6.98 -3.25 17.66
N ASP A 631 -7.74 -2.26 17.18
CA ASP A 631 -7.69 -1.86 15.77
C ASP A 631 -6.22 -1.53 15.42
N PRO A 632 -5.60 -2.16 14.40
CA PRO A 632 -4.17 -2.00 14.10
C PRO A 632 -3.72 -0.55 13.90
N LEU A 633 -4.67 0.37 13.64
CA LEU A 633 -4.43 1.80 13.47
C LEU A 633 -4.61 2.62 14.76
N ALA A 634 -5.27 2.11 15.79
CA ALA A 634 -5.58 2.86 17.02
C ALA A 634 -4.32 3.20 17.85
N LEU A 635 -3.31 2.32 17.85
CA LEU A 635 -2.02 2.53 18.52
C LEU A 635 -0.83 2.75 17.56
N PHE A 636 -1.12 3.07 16.29
CA PHE A 636 -0.09 3.22 15.26
C PHE A 636 0.98 4.26 15.65
N ASP A 637 0.57 5.42 16.20
CA ASP A 637 1.45 6.54 16.60
C ASP A 637 2.25 6.29 17.89
N LYS A 638 1.94 5.23 18.64
CA LYS A 638 2.58 4.96 19.93
C LYS A 638 3.55 3.79 19.89
N ILE A 639 3.20 2.75 19.13
CA ILE A 639 3.93 1.48 19.15
C ILE A 639 4.43 1.10 17.75
N TYR A 640 3.66 1.36 16.70
CA TYR A 640 3.91 0.75 15.40
C TYR A 640 4.96 1.52 14.56
N ASP A 641 4.88 2.85 14.53
CA ASP A 641 5.68 3.71 13.65
C ASP A 641 7.00 4.21 14.28
N LYS A 642 7.28 3.85 15.52
CA LYS A 642 8.41 4.40 16.27
C LYS A 642 9.66 3.53 16.15
N PRO A 643 10.84 4.13 15.90
CA PRO A 643 12.07 3.37 15.63
C PRO A 643 12.53 2.55 16.85
N TRP A 644 12.32 3.02 18.07
CA TRP A 644 12.76 2.32 19.28
C TRP A 644 11.97 1.05 19.58
N THR A 645 10.80 0.81 19.00
CA THR A 645 10.04 -0.43 19.20
C THR A 645 10.37 -1.51 18.16
N ARG A 646 10.98 -1.11 17.02
CA ARG A 646 11.30 -1.99 15.88
C ARG A 646 12.79 -2.22 15.65
N LEU A 647 13.65 -1.77 16.58
CA LEU A 647 15.10 -1.87 16.44
C LEU A 647 15.62 -3.32 16.47
N GLY A 648 14.95 -4.21 17.21
CA GLY A 648 15.39 -5.60 17.43
C GLY A 648 15.72 -6.40 16.17
N PRO A 649 14.78 -6.53 15.19
CA PRO A 649 15.03 -7.23 13.93
C PRO A 649 16.29 -6.78 13.19
N TYR A 650 16.55 -5.47 13.15
CA TYR A 650 17.70 -4.91 12.45
C TYR A 650 19.02 -5.33 13.11
N LEU A 651 19.10 -5.27 14.45
CA LEU A 651 20.30 -5.69 15.20
C LEU A 651 20.56 -7.20 15.07
N VAL A 652 19.50 -8.02 15.10
CA VAL A 652 19.62 -9.47 14.82
C VAL A 652 20.19 -9.71 13.42
N GLY A 653 19.71 -8.95 12.43
CA GLY A 653 20.26 -8.95 11.07
C GLY A 653 21.76 -8.68 11.06
N MET A 654 22.20 -7.62 11.75
CA MET A 654 23.62 -7.27 11.84
C MET A 654 24.49 -8.40 12.42
N ILE A 655 23.99 -9.08 13.47
CA ILE A 655 24.66 -10.24 14.08
C ILE A 655 24.82 -11.36 13.05
N VAL A 656 23.74 -11.72 12.34
CA VAL A 656 23.79 -12.77 11.31
C VAL A 656 24.75 -12.39 10.19
N GLY A 657 24.75 -11.14 9.74
CA GLY A 657 25.70 -10.64 8.73
C GLY A 657 27.16 -10.82 9.15
N TRP A 658 27.47 -10.58 10.43
CA TRP A 658 28.81 -10.82 10.99
C TRP A 658 29.15 -12.32 11.06
N ILE A 659 28.22 -13.17 11.51
CA ILE A 659 28.40 -14.63 11.57
C ILE A 659 28.70 -15.19 10.17
N LEU A 660 27.91 -14.82 9.17
CA LEU A 660 28.08 -15.29 7.79
C LEU A 660 29.41 -14.82 7.19
N PHE A 661 29.81 -13.57 7.47
CA PHE A 661 31.12 -13.07 7.07
C PHE A 661 32.26 -13.88 7.73
N LYS A 662 32.21 -14.07 9.06
CA LYS A 662 33.29 -14.73 9.81
C LYS A 662 33.45 -16.20 9.44
N THR A 663 32.35 -16.85 9.07
CA THR A 663 32.30 -18.27 8.69
C THR A 663 32.47 -18.50 7.18
N ASP A 664 32.59 -17.45 6.36
CA ASP A 664 32.60 -17.53 4.89
C ASP A 664 31.45 -18.40 4.35
N CYS A 665 30.27 -18.28 4.97
CA CYS A 665 29.09 -19.11 4.71
C CYS A 665 29.34 -20.64 4.80
N LYS A 666 30.39 -21.10 5.50
CA LYS A 666 30.75 -22.50 5.65
C LYS A 666 30.74 -22.88 7.14
N ILE A 667 29.61 -23.42 7.59
CA ILE A 667 29.48 -23.96 8.94
C ILE A 667 29.24 -25.45 8.81
N LYS A 668 29.99 -26.28 9.54
CA LYS A 668 29.69 -27.72 9.64
C LYS A 668 28.82 -27.95 10.87
N MET A 669 27.60 -28.42 10.67
CA MET A 669 26.63 -28.71 11.73
C MET A 669 26.27 -30.20 11.76
N HIS A 670 26.06 -30.73 12.96
CA HIS A 670 25.52 -32.07 13.14
C HIS A 670 24.05 -32.13 12.73
N LYS A 671 23.59 -33.25 12.16
CA LYS A 671 22.20 -33.40 11.67
C LYS A 671 21.15 -33.08 12.75
N VAL A 672 21.39 -33.48 14.00
CA VAL A 672 20.50 -33.21 15.13
C VAL A 672 20.32 -31.70 15.36
N VAL A 673 21.40 -30.92 15.30
CA VAL A 673 21.34 -29.45 15.46
C VAL A 673 20.53 -28.82 14.34
N VAL A 674 20.71 -29.32 13.11
CA VAL A 674 19.97 -28.83 11.94
C VAL A 674 18.47 -29.10 12.09
N THR A 675 18.10 -30.33 12.47
CA THR A 675 16.70 -30.70 12.70
C THR A 675 16.08 -29.88 13.83
N LEU A 676 16.76 -29.79 14.99
CA LEU A 676 16.28 -29.01 16.13
C LEU A 676 16.11 -27.53 15.76
N GLY A 677 17.08 -26.94 15.06
CA GLY A 677 17.01 -25.55 14.62
C GLY A 677 15.84 -25.29 13.66
N TRP A 678 15.59 -26.19 12.70
CA TRP A 678 14.43 -26.07 11.80
C TRP A 678 13.10 -26.22 12.55
N THR A 679 12.99 -27.19 13.47
CA THR A 679 11.77 -27.35 14.27
C THR A 679 11.51 -26.16 15.19
N ALA A 680 12.57 -25.58 15.77
CA ALA A 680 12.48 -24.39 16.60
C ALA A 680 12.07 -23.16 15.79
N ALA A 681 12.70 -22.95 14.61
CA ALA A 681 12.39 -21.82 13.75
C ALA A 681 10.95 -21.88 13.22
N VAL A 682 10.49 -23.03 12.72
CA VAL A 682 9.12 -23.19 12.22
C VAL A 682 8.12 -23.02 13.36
N SER A 683 8.34 -23.65 14.51
CA SER A 683 7.46 -23.50 15.67
C SER A 683 7.37 -22.06 16.13
N LEU A 684 8.50 -21.34 16.16
CA LEU A 684 8.54 -19.93 16.56
C LEU A 684 7.78 -19.03 15.57
N LEU A 685 8.03 -19.18 14.27
CA LEU A 685 7.34 -18.38 13.24
C LEU A 685 5.83 -18.67 13.23
N MET A 686 5.43 -19.94 13.37
CA MET A 686 4.01 -20.31 13.46
C MET A 686 3.35 -19.78 14.72
N PHE A 687 4.03 -19.84 15.87
CA PHE A 687 3.54 -19.28 17.12
C PHE A 687 3.34 -17.77 17.03
N LEU A 688 4.26 -17.03 16.40
CA LEU A 688 4.12 -15.58 16.25
C LEU A 688 2.97 -15.17 15.33
N VAL A 689 2.68 -15.95 14.28
CA VAL A 689 1.60 -15.62 13.32
C VAL A 689 0.24 -16.10 13.79
N TYR A 690 0.15 -17.29 14.40
CA TYR A 690 -1.11 -17.95 14.71
C TYR A 690 -1.36 -18.17 16.22
N GLY A 691 -0.35 -17.98 17.07
CA GLY A 691 -0.44 -18.31 18.50
C GLY A 691 -1.37 -17.41 19.32
N LEU A 692 -1.77 -16.26 18.78
CA LEU A 692 -2.74 -15.35 19.40
C LEU A 692 -4.19 -15.61 18.96
N TYR A 693 -4.44 -16.67 18.19
CA TYR A 693 -5.78 -17.01 17.71
C TYR A 693 -6.73 -17.29 18.87
N GLU A 694 -7.82 -16.51 18.95
CA GLU A 694 -8.84 -16.58 20.02
C GLU A 694 -8.28 -16.46 21.46
N GLN A 695 -7.11 -15.84 21.64
CA GLN A 695 -6.51 -15.62 22.95
C GLN A 695 -6.59 -14.16 23.39
N GLU A 696 -7.09 -13.94 24.59
CA GLU A 696 -7.02 -12.65 25.28
C GLU A 696 -5.85 -12.66 26.26
N LEU A 697 -4.84 -11.84 25.99
CA LEU A 697 -3.67 -11.74 26.86
C LEU A 697 -3.91 -10.75 28.01
N HIS A 698 -3.44 -11.12 29.20
CA HIS A 698 -3.32 -10.18 30.32
C HIS A 698 -2.37 -9.03 29.93
N PRO A 699 -2.58 -7.77 30.35
CA PRO A 699 -1.78 -6.61 29.89
C PRO A 699 -0.26 -6.77 30.04
N ILE A 700 0.20 -7.50 31.04
CA ILE A 700 1.63 -7.79 31.25
C ILE A 700 2.16 -8.78 30.21
N THR A 701 1.43 -9.86 29.92
CA THR A 701 1.84 -10.85 28.92
C THR A 701 1.71 -10.28 27.51
N ALA A 702 0.70 -9.43 27.27
CA ALA A 702 0.54 -8.62 26.08
C ALA A 702 1.74 -7.69 25.86
N ALA A 703 2.14 -6.91 26.88
CA ALA A 703 3.29 -6.02 26.80
C ALA A 703 4.61 -6.78 26.58
N ALA A 704 4.79 -7.94 27.22
CA ALA A 704 5.94 -8.81 26.97
C ALA A 704 5.93 -9.34 25.52
N TYR A 705 4.78 -9.79 25.02
CA TYR A 705 4.63 -10.25 23.64
C TYR A 705 4.99 -9.14 22.64
N SER A 706 4.43 -7.94 22.80
CA SER A 706 4.75 -6.78 21.93
C SER A 706 6.23 -6.41 21.94
N SER A 707 6.91 -6.58 23.08
CA SER A 707 8.34 -6.26 23.22
C SER A 707 9.25 -7.29 22.54
N PHE A 708 8.98 -8.59 22.71
CA PHE A 708 9.87 -9.65 22.22
C PHE A 708 9.54 -10.18 20.83
N SER A 709 8.27 -10.16 20.42
CA SER A 709 7.76 -10.80 19.20
C SER A 709 8.54 -10.41 17.94
N HIS A 710 8.78 -9.11 17.72
CA HIS A 710 9.54 -8.62 16.57
C HIS A 710 10.98 -9.17 16.55
N THR A 711 11.65 -9.23 17.70
CA THR A 711 13.02 -9.76 17.76
C THR A 711 13.02 -11.27 17.54
N PHE A 712 12.04 -11.98 18.09
CA PHE A 712 11.89 -13.43 17.91
C PHE A 712 11.56 -13.80 16.46
N TRP A 713 10.76 -12.99 15.76
CA TRP A 713 10.55 -13.15 14.32
C TRP A 713 11.88 -13.14 13.57
N ALA A 714 12.73 -12.15 13.86
CA ALA A 714 14.05 -12.05 13.25
C ALA A 714 15.00 -13.19 13.65
N LEU A 715 14.88 -13.77 14.84
CA LEU A 715 15.63 -14.98 15.23
C LEU A 715 15.19 -16.22 14.42
N GLY A 716 13.89 -16.36 14.16
CA GLY A 716 13.37 -17.39 13.26
C GLY A 716 13.97 -17.25 11.86
N LEU A 717 13.96 -16.04 11.32
CA LEU A 717 14.58 -15.73 10.02
C LEU A 717 16.11 -15.90 10.02
N ALA A 718 16.77 -15.58 11.13
CA ALA A 718 18.22 -15.75 11.30
C ALA A 718 18.62 -17.21 11.05
N TRP A 719 17.89 -18.16 11.65
CA TRP A 719 18.11 -19.58 11.40
C TRP A 719 17.89 -19.95 9.93
N VAL A 720 16.78 -19.51 9.33
CA VAL A 720 16.46 -19.79 7.92
C VAL A 720 17.60 -19.32 7.00
N VAL A 721 18.09 -18.09 7.17
CA VAL A 721 19.16 -17.55 6.32
C VAL A 721 20.50 -18.26 6.57
N ILE A 722 20.85 -18.56 7.82
CA ILE A 722 22.09 -19.29 8.14
C ILE A 722 22.05 -20.70 7.55
N ALA A 723 20.98 -21.45 7.78
CA ALA A 723 20.82 -22.81 7.27
C ALA A 723 20.87 -22.83 5.74
N CYS A 724 20.18 -21.92 5.06
CA CYS A 724 20.21 -21.86 3.61
C CYS A 724 21.57 -21.44 3.05
N SER A 725 22.25 -20.48 3.68
CA SER A 725 23.56 -19.99 3.22
C SER A 725 24.70 -21.00 3.46
N THR A 726 24.53 -21.92 4.41
CA THR A 726 25.54 -22.93 4.78
C THR A 726 25.30 -24.31 4.15
N GLY A 727 24.29 -24.44 3.28
CA GLY A 727 23.98 -25.68 2.55
C GLY A 727 23.01 -26.63 3.27
N TYR A 728 22.48 -26.26 4.44
CA TYR A 728 21.48 -27.02 5.20
C TYR A 728 20.03 -26.57 4.94
N GLY A 729 19.80 -25.82 3.86
CA GLY A 729 18.49 -25.26 3.53
C GLY A 729 17.53 -26.17 2.77
N GLY A 730 18.04 -27.23 2.12
CA GLY A 730 17.24 -28.19 1.36
C GLY A 730 16.23 -27.52 0.42
N PHE A 731 14.95 -27.91 0.55
CA PHE A 731 13.84 -27.36 -0.24
C PHE A 731 13.64 -25.85 -0.06
N VAL A 732 13.75 -25.35 1.18
CA VAL A 732 13.53 -23.92 1.49
C VAL A 732 14.54 -23.06 0.75
N ASN A 733 15.81 -23.50 0.67
CA ASN A 733 16.81 -22.81 -0.12
C ASN A 733 16.41 -22.75 -1.59
N ASN A 734 15.99 -23.85 -2.20
CA ASN A 734 15.61 -23.90 -3.62
C ASN A 734 14.47 -22.91 -3.95
N VAL A 735 13.48 -22.79 -3.06
CA VAL A 735 12.37 -21.83 -3.23
C VAL A 735 12.87 -20.39 -3.07
N LEU A 736 13.57 -20.10 -1.98
CA LEU A 736 14.02 -18.72 -1.67
C LEU A 736 15.14 -18.22 -2.59
N SER A 737 15.95 -19.12 -3.14
CA SER A 737 17.02 -18.80 -4.08
C SER A 737 16.59 -18.91 -5.54
N SER A 738 15.30 -19.14 -5.82
CA SER A 738 14.79 -19.29 -7.17
C SER A 738 15.05 -18.05 -8.03
N THR A 739 15.62 -18.27 -9.22
CA THR A 739 16.03 -17.20 -10.13
C THR A 739 14.85 -16.37 -10.65
N ILE A 740 13.64 -16.94 -10.65
CA ILE A 740 12.41 -16.22 -11.03
C ILE A 740 12.11 -15.05 -10.08
N LEU A 741 12.56 -15.12 -8.83
CA LEU A 741 12.30 -14.09 -7.80
C LEU A 741 13.29 -12.93 -7.86
N TYR A 742 14.41 -13.05 -8.58
CA TYR A 742 15.47 -12.04 -8.58
C TYR A 742 15.03 -10.70 -9.18
N PRO A 743 14.33 -10.65 -10.33
CA PRO A 743 13.86 -9.39 -10.89
C PRO A 743 12.93 -8.66 -9.92
N PHE A 744 11.96 -9.38 -9.33
CA PHE A 744 11.02 -8.83 -8.35
C PHE A 744 11.75 -8.30 -7.12
N SER A 745 12.72 -9.05 -6.61
CA SER A 745 13.55 -8.64 -5.47
C SER A 745 14.33 -7.34 -5.73
N ARG A 746 14.86 -7.16 -6.94
CA ARG A 746 15.67 -5.99 -7.31
C ARG A 746 14.84 -4.72 -7.48
N VAL A 747 13.56 -4.84 -7.89
CA VAL A 747 12.64 -3.69 -8.01
C VAL A 747 11.73 -3.50 -6.79
N THR A 748 11.89 -4.33 -5.75
CA THR A 748 11.02 -4.34 -4.56
C THR A 748 10.92 -2.97 -3.88
N TYR A 749 12.01 -2.19 -3.85
CA TYR A 749 11.98 -0.85 -3.28
C TYR A 749 11.03 0.09 -4.04
N CYS A 750 11.08 0.08 -5.37
CA CYS A 750 10.15 0.86 -6.18
C CYS A 750 8.70 0.34 -6.04
N ALA A 751 8.51 -0.97 -5.90
CA ALA A 751 7.19 -1.58 -5.66
C ALA A 751 6.61 -1.12 -4.32
N TYR A 752 7.44 -1.05 -3.28
CA TYR A 752 7.08 -0.51 -1.97
C TYR A 752 6.57 0.93 -2.07
N LEU A 753 7.21 1.79 -2.86
CA LEU A 753 6.80 3.19 -2.97
C LEU A 753 5.44 3.37 -3.67
N VAL A 754 5.14 2.57 -4.70
CA VAL A 754 3.97 2.80 -5.56
C VAL A 754 2.70 2.03 -5.20
N HIS A 755 2.82 0.87 -4.56
CA HIS A 755 1.65 0.01 -4.34
C HIS A 755 0.51 0.68 -3.57
N PRO A 756 0.71 1.53 -2.53
CA PRO A 756 -0.40 2.15 -1.82
C PRO A 756 -1.12 3.19 -2.70
N ILE A 757 -0.37 3.82 -3.61
CA ILE A 757 -0.92 4.79 -4.57
C ILE A 757 -1.84 4.05 -5.55
N LEU A 758 -1.41 2.90 -6.07
CA LEU A 758 -2.21 2.10 -6.99
C LEU A 758 -3.48 1.57 -6.34
N ILE A 759 -3.37 1.04 -5.11
CA ILE A 759 -4.52 0.57 -4.33
C ILE A 759 -5.51 1.73 -4.11
N ARG A 760 -5.02 2.92 -3.75
CA ARG A 760 -5.86 4.12 -3.59
C ARG A 760 -6.46 4.58 -4.91
N ILE A 761 -5.72 4.59 -6.02
CA ILE A 761 -6.28 4.97 -7.33
C ILE A 761 -7.44 4.04 -7.70
N PHE A 762 -7.29 2.73 -7.46
CA PHE A 762 -8.35 1.76 -7.70
C PHE A 762 -9.59 2.08 -6.87
N ALA A 763 -9.45 2.26 -5.56
CA ALA A 763 -10.59 2.54 -4.68
C ALA A 763 -11.23 3.92 -4.95
N MET A 764 -10.41 4.95 -5.15
CA MET A 764 -10.88 6.34 -5.25
C MET A 764 -11.45 6.69 -6.63
N LYS A 765 -11.30 5.83 -7.63
CA LYS A 765 -11.94 6.00 -8.95
C LYS A 765 -13.29 5.31 -9.09
N MET A 766 -13.70 4.51 -8.10
CA MET A 766 -15.01 3.86 -8.15
C MET A 766 -16.11 4.88 -7.88
N ASP A 767 -17.23 4.72 -8.57
CA ASP A 767 -18.45 5.51 -8.34
C ASP A 767 -19.34 4.90 -7.25
N SER A 768 -19.09 3.64 -6.86
CA SER A 768 -19.83 2.88 -5.84
C SER A 768 -18.89 2.15 -4.87
N PRO A 769 -19.31 1.88 -3.62
CA PRO A 769 -18.51 1.11 -2.66
C PRO A 769 -18.32 -0.34 -3.10
N ILE A 770 -17.31 -1.01 -2.54
CA ILE A 770 -17.06 -2.43 -2.78
C ILE A 770 -17.97 -3.25 -1.87
N HIS A 771 -18.61 -4.28 -2.41
CA HIS A 771 -19.18 -5.33 -1.57
C HIS A 771 -18.12 -6.39 -1.27
N LEU A 772 -17.71 -6.52 0.00
CA LEU A 772 -16.61 -7.44 0.35
C LEU A 772 -17.00 -8.90 0.14
N GLY A 773 -16.16 -9.60 -0.61
CA GLY A 773 -16.16 -11.05 -0.75
C GLY A 773 -14.72 -11.56 -0.84
N LYS A 774 -14.48 -12.79 -0.37
CA LYS A 774 -13.13 -13.37 -0.30
C LYS A 774 -12.48 -13.44 -1.69
N ASP A 775 -13.23 -13.90 -2.69
CA ASP A 775 -12.74 -14.05 -4.06
C ASP A 775 -12.41 -12.70 -4.72
N LEU A 776 -13.24 -11.68 -4.47
CA LEU A 776 -13.00 -10.33 -4.99
C LEU A 776 -11.72 -9.72 -4.44
N VAL A 777 -11.45 -9.88 -3.14
CA VAL A 777 -10.23 -9.39 -2.51
C VAL A 777 -8.99 -10.11 -3.07
N ILE A 778 -9.06 -11.41 -3.33
CA ILE A 778 -7.97 -12.18 -3.96
C ILE A 778 -7.69 -11.67 -5.38
N ILE A 779 -8.73 -11.46 -6.19
CA ILE A 779 -8.59 -10.94 -7.55
C ILE A 779 -7.98 -9.53 -7.52
N MET A 780 -8.46 -8.67 -6.63
CA MET A 780 -7.93 -7.33 -6.44
C MET A 780 -6.46 -7.35 -6.01
N PHE A 781 -6.09 -8.23 -5.08
CA PHE A 781 -4.70 -8.43 -4.66
C PHE A 781 -3.80 -8.84 -5.84
N LEU A 782 -4.19 -9.86 -6.60
CA LEU A 782 -3.40 -10.33 -7.75
C LEU A 782 -3.25 -9.23 -8.81
N GLY A 783 -4.32 -8.48 -9.09
CA GLY A 783 -4.29 -7.35 -10.01
C GLY A 783 -3.35 -6.24 -9.55
N VAL A 784 -3.47 -5.81 -8.29
CA VAL A 784 -2.58 -4.80 -7.69
C VAL A 784 -1.13 -5.26 -7.67
N LEU A 785 -0.87 -6.53 -7.36
CA LEU A 785 0.47 -7.12 -7.33
C LEU A 785 1.17 -6.99 -8.68
N VAL A 786 0.50 -7.40 -9.76
CA VAL A 786 1.04 -7.33 -11.13
C VAL A 786 1.31 -5.88 -11.54
N VAL A 787 0.32 -4.99 -11.37
CA VAL A 787 0.44 -3.59 -11.76
C VAL A 787 1.53 -2.87 -10.95
N SER A 788 1.66 -3.18 -9.66
CA SER A 788 2.71 -2.60 -8.79
C SER A 788 4.10 -3.01 -9.27
N TYR A 789 4.31 -4.27 -9.64
CA TYR A 789 5.59 -4.72 -10.17
C TYR A 789 5.89 -4.19 -11.56
N THR A 790 4.88 -4.06 -12.44
CA THR A 790 5.07 -3.42 -13.75
C THR A 790 5.47 -1.95 -13.61
N LEU A 791 4.76 -1.17 -12.78
CA LEU A 791 5.06 0.25 -12.58
C LEU A 791 6.40 0.47 -11.87
N SER A 792 6.72 -0.36 -10.88
CA SER A 792 8.00 -0.28 -10.19
C SER A 792 9.20 -0.57 -11.09
N LEU A 793 9.07 -1.45 -12.07
CA LEU A 793 10.11 -1.66 -13.08
C LEU A 793 10.35 -0.38 -13.89
N VAL A 794 9.29 0.32 -14.31
CA VAL A 794 9.40 1.59 -15.04
C VAL A 794 10.12 2.64 -14.20
N ILE A 795 9.73 2.81 -12.94
CA ILE A 795 10.33 3.79 -12.04
C ILE A 795 11.79 3.44 -11.70
N SER A 796 12.09 2.16 -11.49
CA SER A 796 13.46 1.70 -11.22
C SER A 796 14.38 1.96 -12.41
N LEU A 797 13.91 1.72 -13.64
CA LEU A 797 14.67 2.02 -14.86
C LEU A 797 14.85 3.53 -15.10
N ALA A 798 13.87 4.35 -14.73
CA ALA A 798 13.89 5.80 -14.93
C ALA A 798 14.73 6.55 -13.89
N PHE A 799 14.68 6.14 -12.62
CA PHE A 799 15.24 6.89 -11.49
C PHE A 799 16.31 6.11 -10.72
N GLU A 800 16.00 4.90 -10.24
CA GLU A 800 16.92 4.16 -9.35
C GLU A 800 18.20 3.68 -10.06
N ALA A 801 18.07 2.96 -11.18
CA ALA A 801 19.20 2.37 -11.88
C ALA A 801 20.17 3.41 -12.46
N PRO A 802 19.71 4.52 -13.06
CA PRO A 802 20.59 5.62 -13.46
C PRO A 802 21.32 6.25 -12.27
N ALA A 803 20.61 6.52 -11.16
CA ALA A 803 21.22 7.09 -9.96
C ALA A 803 22.36 6.20 -9.41
N VAL A 804 22.13 4.88 -9.32
CA VAL A 804 23.16 3.93 -8.88
C VAL A 804 24.37 3.92 -9.82
N THR A 805 24.15 3.98 -11.13
CA THR A 805 25.24 3.95 -12.13
C THR A 805 26.04 5.26 -12.12
N LEU A 806 25.37 6.40 -11.97
CA LEU A 806 26.02 7.70 -11.81
C LEU A 806 26.90 7.75 -10.56
N LEU A 807 26.41 7.25 -9.42
CA LEU A 807 27.18 7.15 -8.19
C LEU A 807 28.44 6.29 -8.36
N LYS A 808 28.36 5.19 -9.10
CA LYS A 808 29.53 4.35 -9.43
C LYS A 808 30.57 5.16 -10.20
N ILE A 809 30.17 5.89 -11.25
CA ILE A 809 31.09 6.71 -12.06
C ILE A 809 31.84 7.75 -11.19
N VAL A 810 31.12 8.43 -10.30
CA VAL A 810 31.71 9.41 -9.37
C VAL A 810 32.72 8.74 -8.44
N SER A 811 32.39 7.57 -7.89
CA SER A 811 33.24 6.84 -6.94
C SER A 811 34.51 6.24 -7.57
N PHE A 812 34.48 5.80 -8.83
CA PHE A 812 35.64 5.20 -9.50
C PHE A 812 36.66 6.26 -9.97
N LYS A 813 36.21 7.46 -10.38
CA LYS A 813 37.15 8.52 -10.79
C LYS A 813 38.01 9.07 -9.66
N GLN A 814 37.54 9.00 -8.40
CA GLN A 814 38.37 9.33 -7.23
C GLN A 814 39.55 8.36 -7.04
N LYS A 815 39.51 7.15 -7.61
CA LYS A 815 40.61 6.17 -7.52
C LYS A 815 41.70 6.35 -8.57
N THR A 816 41.46 7.12 -9.62
CA THR A 816 42.37 7.31 -10.77
C THR A 816 43.04 8.70 -10.82
N LYS A 817 42.94 9.50 -9.75
CA LYS A 817 43.74 10.70 -9.49
C LYS A 817 44.53 10.49 -8.20
#